data_AF-A0A1G7LGN6-F1
#
_entry.id   AF-A0A1G7LGN6-F1
#
_cell.length_a   1.000
_cell.length_b   1.000
_cell.length_c   1.000
_cell.angle_alpha   90.00
_cell.angle_beta   90.00
_cell.angle_gamma   90.00
#
_symmetry.space_group_name_H-M   'P 1'
#
loop_
_entity.id
_entity.type
_entity.pdbx_description
1 polymer ?
#
loop_
_entity_poly.entity_id
_entity_poly.type
_entity_poly.pdbx_seq_one_letter_code
_entity_poly.pdbx_strand_id
1 'polypeptide(L)'
;MRNLRRSCIAGVAATLLTASTVPALAFPILGKKKKDDLPARKLTPAQTALLDKAIAREQEVIKVIQERAPLVETYIQNMKPDPALLQVPVSDQHFLGRVEFKKVLNGENYDTVDNHKAKGKMGFFKNSVSFITGINKSFHLQFNEVGFVQMILVDAHGFDKTNYNFGFVRNDFLGSVPTMVFDVEPAKGSSRGRFFGRIWVERRNGNIVRFNGSFAGSEKDFREFYHFDSWRTNVQENLWLPTSFYVEESDPKSTENTVKFKAVNHVWGYALKVPTSDAENVDVEVQGATDVSNDAQDVSPLGAQRAWVQQAEDNVVNRLFQAGLLDAPSDFDKILEQVAGNILAYNNIQVARPIRVRTLLTEPLESLAIGNTIVLSKGLIDTTAVPGNNNEQVNNLYAIIAFQVAHIIQGHRLDTKYAFNDRLLFPDTSTFEKIPMHHTDKDNEEAAKKALELLQPKELNDAASQFGLYLAELQTRSKALTALNDPMVGDSLVKDVKTNTFWLQPLIGKGPKLDPNDLKQNAAMPLSSFLRFDPWTDQVVQMHASYEPLLSSRDKMPFEVTPVYLKLSYYKPAADGAAAAAAGANATTDANGNAISAPPAGTGTPAAAPAQAQPSAGAPPADTTLTPAPAAGTTGTANPPAPRQ
;
A
#
# COMPACT_ATOMS: atom_id res chain seq x y z
N MET A 1 30.63 -65.59 -2.29
CA MET A 1 29.88 -66.66 -1.58
C MET A 1 28.72 -66.01 -0.84
N ARG A 2 27.53 -66.66 -0.76
CA ARG A 2 26.32 -66.24 -0.02
C ARG A 2 25.68 -64.92 -0.56
N ASN A 3 24.43 -64.88 -1.02
CA ASN A 3 23.11 -65.19 -0.38
C ASN A 3 22.72 -64.10 0.63
N LEU A 4 21.50 -63.52 0.68
CA LEU A 4 20.25 -63.62 -0.13
C LEU A 4 19.41 -62.32 0.18
N ARG A 5 18.19 -61.98 -0.29
CA ARG A 5 17.10 -62.68 -1.01
C ARG A 5 16.30 -61.72 -1.93
N ARG A 6 15.05 -61.36 -1.56
CA ARG A 6 14.10 -60.42 -2.20
C ARG A 6 13.03 -60.05 -1.16
N SER A 7 12.38 -58.88 -1.30
CA SER A 7 10.92 -58.81 -1.31
C SER A 7 10.43 -57.48 -1.90
N CYS A 8 9.25 -57.47 -2.51
CA CYS A 8 8.58 -56.26 -3.02
C CYS A 8 7.28 -56.04 -2.25
N ILE A 9 6.99 -54.79 -1.88
CA ILE A 9 5.63 -54.34 -1.53
C ILE A 9 5.40 -53.02 -2.28
N ALA A 10 4.25 -52.90 -2.95
CA ALA A 10 3.82 -51.66 -3.61
C ALA A 10 2.85 -50.90 -2.70
N GLY A 11 2.89 -49.56 -2.72
CA GLY A 11 2.14 -48.72 -1.79
C GLY A 11 1.95 -47.28 -2.28
N VAL A 12 1.18 -47.13 -3.36
CA VAL A 12 0.48 -45.90 -3.83
C VAL A 12 1.13 -44.55 -3.45
N ALA A 13 1.95 -44.00 -4.36
CA ALA A 13 2.28 -42.58 -4.35
C ALA A 13 1.16 -41.77 -5.03
N ALA A 14 0.63 -40.74 -4.36
CA ALA A 14 -0.46 -39.90 -4.84
C ALA A 14 -0.12 -38.40 -4.71
N THR A 15 1.07 -38.01 -5.15
CA THR A 15 1.50 -36.60 -5.20
C THR A 15 0.85 -35.85 -6.37
N LEU A 16 -0.17 -35.04 -6.07
CA LEU A 16 -0.72 -34.05 -7.00
C LEU A 16 0.27 -32.89 -7.20
N LEU A 17 1.26 -33.10 -8.06
CA LEU A 17 2.11 -32.04 -8.59
C LEU A 17 1.31 -31.20 -9.62
N THR A 18 0.71 -30.11 -9.17
CA THR A 18 0.16 -29.06 -10.04
C THR A 18 1.30 -28.25 -10.66
N ALA A 19 1.99 -28.86 -11.63
CA ALA A 19 3.10 -28.24 -12.33
C ALA A 19 2.63 -27.02 -13.14
N SER A 20 3.00 -25.82 -12.70
CA SER A 20 2.92 -24.58 -13.45
C SER A 20 3.93 -24.60 -14.59
N THR A 21 3.58 -25.25 -15.71
CA THR A 21 4.45 -25.37 -16.87
C THR A 21 4.61 -24.03 -17.58
N VAL A 22 5.59 -23.25 -17.14
CA VAL A 22 6.23 -22.23 -17.98
C VAL A 22 6.82 -22.96 -19.21
N PRO A 23 6.51 -22.56 -20.45
CA PRO A 23 7.09 -23.19 -21.63
C PRO A 23 8.59 -22.86 -21.70
N ALA A 24 9.44 -23.90 -21.70
CA ALA A 24 10.88 -23.72 -21.70
C ALA A 24 11.37 -23.03 -22.98
N LEU A 25 12.29 -22.07 -22.84
CA LEU A 25 12.86 -21.29 -23.93
C LEU A 25 13.61 -22.19 -24.94
N ALA A 26 13.13 -22.21 -26.18
CA ALA A 26 13.74 -22.95 -27.28
C ALA A 26 14.44 -21.98 -28.26
N PHE A 27 15.75 -21.74 -28.06
CA PHE A 27 16.56 -21.01 -29.03
C PHE A 27 16.64 -21.77 -30.37
N PRO A 28 16.36 -21.13 -31.53
CA PRO A 28 16.32 -21.80 -32.83
C PRO A 28 17.73 -21.99 -33.42
N ILE A 29 18.44 -23.03 -33.00
CA ILE A 29 19.61 -23.54 -33.75
C ILE A 29 19.12 -24.09 -35.10
N LEU A 30 19.88 -23.82 -36.18
CA LEU A 30 19.47 -23.94 -37.59
C LEU A 30 18.66 -25.22 -37.92
N GLY A 31 17.37 -25.05 -38.15
CA GLY A 31 16.50 -26.09 -38.71
C GLY A 31 15.07 -25.60 -38.96
N LYS A 32 14.57 -25.76 -40.19
CA LYS A 32 13.17 -25.42 -40.55
C LYS A 32 12.18 -26.45 -39.99
N LYS A 33 11.98 -26.47 -38.67
CA LYS A 33 10.75 -27.03 -38.08
C LYS A 33 9.59 -26.04 -38.30
N LYS A 34 8.37 -26.56 -38.38
CA LYS A 34 7.17 -25.71 -38.37
C LYS A 34 7.10 -24.96 -37.02
N LYS A 35 6.52 -23.76 -37.01
CA LYS A 35 5.79 -23.32 -35.82
C LYS A 35 4.65 -24.30 -35.60
N ASP A 36 4.48 -24.79 -34.37
CA ASP A 36 3.23 -25.40 -33.98
C ASP A 36 2.20 -24.26 -33.85
N ASP A 37 1.32 -24.10 -34.85
CA ASP A 37 0.19 -23.15 -34.78
C ASP A 37 -0.69 -23.51 -33.56
N LEU A 38 -1.35 -22.51 -32.95
CA LEU A 38 -2.28 -22.67 -31.82
C LEU A 38 -3.14 -23.94 -31.93
N PRO A 39 -3.30 -24.72 -30.83
CA PRO A 39 -3.91 -26.05 -30.88
C PRO A 39 -5.29 -26.01 -31.55
N ALA A 40 -5.38 -26.61 -32.74
CA ALA A 40 -6.37 -26.28 -33.79
C ALA A 40 -7.82 -26.76 -33.53
N ARG A 41 -8.25 -26.82 -32.27
CA ARG A 41 -9.63 -27.06 -31.87
C ARG A 41 -10.45 -25.79 -32.11
N LYS A 42 -11.31 -25.82 -33.13
CA LYS A 42 -12.27 -24.74 -33.42
C LYS A 42 -13.03 -24.35 -32.14
N LEU A 43 -13.09 -23.04 -31.86
CA LEU A 43 -13.85 -22.50 -30.73
C LEU A 43 -15.33 -22.90 -30.82
N THR A 44 -15.92 -23.26 -29.68
CA THR A 44 -17.36 -23.49 -29.57
C THR A 44 -18.13 -22.16 -29.70
N PRO A 45 -19.42 -22.16 -30.09
CA PRO A 45 -20.20 -20.93 -30.20
C PRO A 45 -20.19 -20.07 -28.93
N ALA A 46 -20.20 -20.70 -27.74
CA ALA A 46 -20.13 -20.00 -26.47
C ALA A 46 -18.76 -19.32 -26.21
N GLN A 47 -17.66 -19.96 -26.60
CA GLN A 47 -16.32 -19.37 -26.53
C GLN A 47 -16.17 -18.22 -27.53
N THR A 48 -16.65 -18.41 -28.77
CA THR A 48 -16.66 -17.37 -29.81
C THR A 48 -17.42 -16.13 -29.36
N ALA A 49 -18.62 -16.30 -28.79
CA ALA A 49 -19.46 -15.21 -28.29
C ALA A 49 -18.91 -14.53 -27.02
N LEU A 50 -18.25 -15.29 -26.13
CA LEU A 50 -17.54 -14.70 -24.99
C LEU A 50 -16.36 -13.82 -25.45
N LEU A 51 -15.67 -14.25 -26.51
CA LEU A 51 -14.60 -13.48 -27.13
C LEU A 51 -15.12 -12.24 -27.90
N ASP A 52 -16.30 -12.31 -28.52
CA ASP A 52 -16.95 -11.11 -29.10
C ASP A 52 -17.27 -10.08 -28.01
N LYS A 53 -17.79 -10.53 -26.84
CA LYS A 53 -17.94 -9.66 -25.67
C LYS A 53 -16.60 -9.07 -25.22
N ALA A 54 -15.53 -9.85 -25.19
CA ALA A 54 -14.22 -9.39 -24.74
C ALA A 54 -13.61 -8.29 -25.62
N ILE A 55 -13.75 -8.44 -26.94
CA ILE A 55 -13.33 -7.42 -27.91
C ILE A 55 -14.13 -6.12 -27.71
N ALA A 56 -15.46 -6.21 -27.52
CA ALA A 56 -16.28 -5.04 -27.22
C ALA A 56 -15.92 -4.39 -25.86
N ARG A 57 -15.69 -5.20 -24.81
CA ARG A 57 -15.32 -4.75 -23.47
C ARG A 57 -13.95 -4.06 -23.44
N GLU A 58 -12.95 -4.58 -24.15
CA GLU A 58 -11.63 -3.92 -24.24
C GLU A 58 -11.77 -2.51 -24.85
N GLN A 59 -12.59 -2.36 -25.89
CA GLN A 59 -12.88 -1.06 -26.53
C GLN A 59 -13.72 -0.10 -25.67
N GLU A 60 -14.48 -0.60 -24.68
CA GLU A 60 -15.11 0.23 -23.64
C GLU A 60 -14.09 0.64 -22.56
N VAL A 61 -13.25 -0.29 -22.10
CA VAL A 61 -12.18 -0.04 -21.11
C VAL A 61 -11.18 1.01 -21.62
N ILE A 62 -10.75 0.91 -22.89
CA ILE A 62 -9.86 1.90 -23.53
C ILE A 62 -10.46 3.31 -23.47
N LYS A 63 -11.77 3.48 -23.74
CA LYS A 63 -12.44 4.80 -23.69
C LYS A 63 -12.46 5.37 -22.29
N VAL A 64 -12.85 4.57 -21.29
CA VAL A 64 -12.86 5.01 -19.88
C VAL A 64 -11.45 5.42 -19.43
N ILE A 65 -10.43 4.68 -19.84
CA ILE A 65 -9.02 4.98 -19.54
C ILE A 65 -8.55 6.28 -20.23
N GLN A 66 -8.94 6.52 -21.48
CA GLN A 66 -8.65 7.77 -22.20
C GLN A 66 -9.31 9.01 -21.57
N GLU A 67 -10.42 8.85 -20.86
CA GLU A 67 -11.08 9.95 -20.16
C GLU A 67 -10.50 10.23 -18.75
N ARG A 68 -9.36 9.64 -18.37
CA ARG A 68 -8.77 9.78 -17.02
C ARG A 68 -7.27 10.08 -17.06
N ALA A 69 -6.78 10.60 -15.93
CA ALA A 69 -5.37 10.86 -15.66
C ALA A 69 -4.99 10.32 -14.26
N PRO A 70 -4.97 8.98 -14.07
CA PRO A 70 -4.54 8.37 -12.81
C PRO A 70 -3.05 8.58 -12.56
N LEU A 71 -2.61 8.27 -11.34
CA LEU A 71 -1.20 8.11 -11.03
C LEU A 71 -0.74 6.71 -11.45
N VAL A 72 0.52 6.65 -11.91
CA VAL A 72 1.22 5.45 -12.29
C VAL A 72 2.57 5.46 -11.60
N GLU A 73 2.80 4.48 -10.73
CA GLU A 73 4.09 4.20 -10.11
C GLU A 73 4.77 3.07 -10.89
N THR A 74 6.09 3.15 -11.07
CA THR A 74 6.91 2.03 -11.57
C THR A 74 8.16 1.91 -10.71
N TYR A 75 8.36 0.75 -10.11
CA TYR A 75 9.56 0.42 -9.36
C TYR A 75 10.28 -0.77 -9.99
N ILE A 76 11.59 -0.63 -10.19
CA ILE A 76 12.42 -1.51 -11.02
C ILE A 76 13.64 -1.95 -10.21
N GLN A 77 14.01 -3.22 -10.31
CA GLN A 77 15.25 -3.78 -9.77
C GLN A 77 16.04 -4.48 -10.85
N ASN A 78 17.24 -3.98 -11.15
CA ASN A 78 18.22 -4.72 -11.95
C ASN A 78 18.86 -5.80 -11.08
N MET A 79 19.00 -6.99 -11.63
CA MET A 79 19.42 -8.20 -10.91
C MET A 79 20.81 -8.65 -11.37
N LYS A 80 21.50 -9.45 -10.55
CA LYS A 80 22.71 -10.22 -10.93
C LYS A 80 22.59 -11.68 -10.47
N PRO A 81 23.39 -12.61 -11.00
CA PRO A 81 23.58 -13.93 -10.40
C PRO A 81 24.08 -13.87 -8.95
N ASP A 82 23.59 -14.77 -8.10
CA ASP A 82 24.10 -15.02 -6.76
C ASP A 82 24.18 -16.54 -6.47
N PRO A 83 25.33 -17.10 -6.04
CA PRO A 83 25.49 -18.55 -5.84
C PRO A 83 24.58 -19.20 -4.79
N ALA A 84 24.05 -18.43 -3.82
CA ALA A 84 23.15 -18.96 -2.78
C ALA A 84 21.68 -18.65 -3.09
N LEU A 85 21.40 -17.40 -3.46
CA LEU A 85 20.05 -16.87 -3.65
C LEU A 85 19.53 -17.03 -5.11
N LEU A 86 20.34 -17.62 -6.00
CA LEU A 86 20.23 -17.59 -7.48
C LEU A 86 20.47 -16.20 -8.07
N GLN A 87 19.85 -15.18 -7.50
CA GLN A 87 19.98 -13.80 -7.94
C GLN A 87 19.69 -12.81 -6.81
N VAL A 88 20.18 -11.58 -6.93
CA VAL A 88 19.89 -10.46 -6.02
C VAL A 88 19.81 -9.13 -6.78
N PRO A 89 19.10 -8.11 -6.26
CA PRO A 89 19.17 -6.75 -6.78
C PRO A 89 20.58 -6.15 -6.68
N VAL A 90 20.93 -5.27 -7.64
CA VAL A 90 22.20 -4.51 -7.65
C VAL A 90 22.01 -3.00 -7.80
N SER A 91 20.91 -2.58 -8.40
CA SER A 91 20.50 -1.20 -8.54
C SER A 91 18.99 -1.15 -8.77
N ASP A 92 18.34 -0.14 -8.22
CA ASP A 92 16.91 0.09 -8.36
C ASP A 92 16.62 1.43 -9.03
N GLN A 93 15.36 1.60 -9.45
CA GLN A 93 14.83 2.85 -9.98
C GLN A 93 13.37 2.98 -9.54
N HIS A 94 12.95 4.20 -9.18
CA HIS A 94 11.58 4.54 -8.83
C HIS A 94 11.10 5.68 -9.73
N PHE A 95 9.85 5.57 -10.19
CA PHE A 95 9.19 6.56 -11.02
C PHE A 95 7.74 6.70 -10.54
N LEU A 96 7.25 7.93 -10.45
CA LEU A 96 5.84 8.25 -10.19
C LEU A 96 5.41 9.41 -11.10
N GLY A 97 4.27 9.26 -11.76
CA GLY A 97 3.72 10.32 -12.61
C GLY A 97 2.21 10.20 -12.83
N ARG A 98 1.57 11.30 -13.19
CA ARG A 98 0.16 11.34 -13.61
C ARG A 98 0.08 11.12 -15.12
N VAL A 99 -0.62 10.08 -15.57
CA VAL A 99 -0.59 9.64 -16.97
C VAL A 99 -1.89 9.97 -17.69
N GLU A 100 -1.83 10.97 -18.57
CA GLU A 100 -2.91 11.29 -19.51
C GLU A 100 -2.97 10.28 -20.66
N PHE A 101 -3.62 9.13 -20.43
CA PHE A 101 -3.64 8.02 -21.41
C PHE A 101 -4.14 8.43 -22.80
N LYS A 102 -5.03 9.44 -22.92
CA LYS A 102 -5.46 9.96 -24.23
C LYS A 102 -4.28 10.42 -25.10
N LYS A 103 -3.30 11.12 -24.52
CA LYS A 103 -2.11 11.59 -25.25
C LYS A 103 -1.24 10.40 -25.65
N VAL A 104 -0.90 9.56 -24.66
CA VAL A 104 -0.02 8.41 -24.85
C VAL A 104 -0.55 7.41 -25.88
N LEU A 105 -1.87 7.16 -25.89
CA LEU A 105 -2.53 6.28 -26.86
C LEU A 105 -2.77 6.94 -28.22
N ASN A 106 -2.79 8.27 -28.33
CA ASN A 106 -2.85 8.94 -29.63
C ASN A 106 -1.51 8.88 -30.40
N GLY A 107 -0.43 8.40 -29.77
CA GLY A 107 0.92 8.55 -30.31
C GLY A 107 1.43 10.00 -30.26
N GLU A 108 0.75 10.87 -29.51
CA GLU A 108 1.34 12.11 -29.03
C GLU A 108 2.45 11.70 -28.06
N ASN A 109 3.71 12.06 -28.36
CA ASN A 109 4.79 11.89 -27.41
C ASN A 109 4.37 12.54 -26.09
N TYR A 110 4.48 11.82 -24.97
CA TYR A 110 4.50 12.48 -23.68
C TYR A 110 5.69 13.46 -23.70
N ASP A 111 5.43 14.74 -23.41
CA ASP A 111 6.32 15.86 -23.80
C ASP A 111 7.51 16.00 -22.82
N THR A 112 8.25 14.91 -22.68
CA THR A 112 9.64 14.89 -22.25
C THR A 112 10.40 15.88 -23.15
N VAL A 113 10.85 16.98 -22.55
CA VAL A 113 11.08 18.27 -23.24
C VAL A 113 12.27 18.22 -24.20
N ASP A 114 12.08 17.70 -25.41
CA ASP A 114 13.14 17.62 -26.41
C ASP A 114 12.63 17.69 -27.87
N ASN A 115 12.10 18.85 -28.25
CA ASN A 115 11.79 19.18 -29.66
C ASN A 115 12.36 20.55 -30.09
N HIS A 116 13.58 20.85 -29.67
CA HIS A 116 14.25 22.14 -29.92
C HIS A 116 14.74 22.32 -31.37
N LYS A 117 13.81 22.60 -32.29
CA LYS A 117 14.09 23.23 -33.61
C LYS A 117 13.25 24.49 -33.88
N ALA A 118 13.08 25.34 -32.88
CA ALA A 118 12.56 26.70 -33.04
C ALA A 118 13.63 27.76 -32.65
N LYS A 119 13.92 28.71 -33.55
CA LYS A 119 14.79 29.85 -33.26
C LYS A 119 13.97 30.96 -32.57
N GLY A 120 14.03 31.04 -31.24
CA GLY A 120 13.30 32.04 -30.43
C GLY A 120 14.21 32.75 -29.42
N LYS A 121 13.95 34.04 -29.15
CA LYS A 121 14.80 34.89 -28.30
C LYS A 121 14.52 34.71 -26.80
N MET A 122 15.58 34.36 -26.05
CA MET A 122 16.01 35.03 -24.81
C MET A 122 14.94 35.30 -23.71
N GLY A 123 14.79 34.41 -22.72
CA GLY A 123 14.03 34.71 -21.49
C GLY A 123 13.92 33.59 -20.44
N PHE A 124 14.57 33.79 -19.28
CA PHE A 124 14.18 33.30 -17.94
C PHE A 124 13.82 31.82 -17.63
N PHE A 125 14.15 30.84 -18.47
CA PHE A 125 14.07 29.41 -18.07
C PHE A 125 15.44 28.71 -18.13
N LYS A 126 15.83 28.06 -17.02
CA LYS A 126 17.13 27.34 -16.90
C LYS A 126 17.18 26.09 -16.02
N ASN A 127 16.15 25.77 -15.22
CA ASN A 127 16.25 24.69 -14.22
C ASN A 127 15.68 23.33 -14.67
N SER A 128 14.78 23.28 -15.66
CA SER A 128 14.13 22.04 -16.11
C SER A 128 15.03 21.06 -16.88
N VAL A 129 16.26 21.46 -17.24
CA VAL A 129 17.17 20.66 -18.09
C VAL A 129 17.93 19.58 -17.28
N SER A 130 18.05 19.74 -15.96
CA SER A 130 18.83 18.85 -15.10
C SER A 130 18.13 17.52 -14.77
N PHE A 131 16.80 17.49 -14.79
CA PHE A 131 16.01 16.29 -14.43
C PHE A 131 16.19 15.16 -15.47
N ILE A 132 16.10 15.49 -16.76
CA ILE A 132 16.19 14.51 -17.86
C ILE A 132 17.66 14.13 -18.15
N THR A 133 18.61 15.06 -18.00
CA THR A 133 20.02 14.81 -18.34
C THR A 133 20.77 13.92 -17.32
N GLY A 134 20.24 13.72 -16.11
CA GLY A 134 20.79 12.77 -15.14
C GLY A 134 20.61 11.30 -15.51
N ILE A 135 19.52 10.98 -16.23
CA ILE A 135 19.05 9.59 -16.44
C ILE A 135 19.93 8.83 -17.45
N ASN A 136 20.51 9.53 -18.43
CA ASN A 136 21.22 8.94 -19.58
C ASN A 136 22.63 8.36 -19.32
N LYS A 137 23.05 8.14 -18.06
CA LYS A 137 24.42 7.64 -17.74
C LYS A 137 24.49 6.28 -17.05
N SER A 138 23.35 5.66 -16.74
CA SER A 138 23.28 4.38 -16.00
C SER A 138 22.59 3.29 -16.82
N PHE A 139 23.37 2.60 -17.65
CA PHE A 139 23.00 1.43 -18.48
C PHE A 139 22.06 1.66 -19.68
N HIS A 140 22.14 0.74 -20.64
CA HIS A 140 21.43 0.82 -21.93
C HIS A 140 20.01 0.25 -21.84
N LEU A 141 19.14 0.98 -21.13
CA LEU A 141 17.70 0.89 -21.29
C LEU A 141 17.24 2.20 -21.93
N GLN A 142 16.73 2.15 -23.16
CA GLN A 142 16.03 3.31 -23.74
C GLN A 142 14.66 3.38 -23.08
N PHE A 143 14.60 4.09 -21.96
CA PHE A 143 13.42 4.14 -21.10
C PHE A 143 12.30 4.95 -21.75
N ASN A 144 11.48 4.28 -22.54
CA ASN A 144 10.30 4.85 -23.16
C ASN A 144 9.09 4.56 -22.26
N GLU A 145 8.63 5.57 -21.52
CA GLU A 145 7.48 5.51 -20.61
C GLU A 145 6.20 5.02 -21.32
N VAL A 146 6.07 5.36 -22.62
CA VAL A 146 4.99 4.88 -23.51
C VAL A 146 4.98 3.34 -23.60
N GLY A 147 6.14 2.67 -23.52
CA GLY A 147 6.27 1.22 -23.58
C GLY A 147 5.73 0.52 -22.33
N PHE A 148 5.91 1.11 -21.14
CA PHE A 148 5.28 0.63 -19.90
C PHE A 148 3.77 0.91 -19.92
N VAL A 149 3.34 2.07 -20.41
CA VAL A 149 1.92 2.39 -20.60
C VAL A 149 1.22 1.44 -21.59
N GLN A 150 1.92 0.92 -22.60
CA GLN A 150 1.34 -0.09 -23.49
C GLN A 150 0.98 -1.41 -22.77
N MET A 151 1.64 -1.76 -21.66
CA MET A 151 1.42 -3.01 -20.92
C MET A 151 0.16 -3.02 -20.03
N ILE A 152 -0.54 -1.89 -19.87
CA ILE A 152 -1.86 -1.83 -19.19
C ILE A 152 -3.04 -2.23 -20.09
N LEU A 153 -2.81 -2.39 -21.40
CA LEU A 153 -3.81 -2.76 -22.41
C LEU A 153 -3.36 -3.97 -23.23
N VAL A 154 -4.31 -4.73 -23.80
CA VAL A 154 -3.94 -5.86 -24.68
C VAL A 154 -3.48 -5.36 -26.05
N ASP A 155 -4.28 -4.50 -26.69
CA ASP A 155 -3.92 -3.76 -27.90
C ASP A 155 -4.88 -2.56 -28.02
N ALA A 156 -4.35 -1.35 -27.94
CA ALA A 156 -5.14 -0.12 -27.89
C ALA A 156 -5.83 0.26 -29.22
N HIS A 157 -5.49 -0.40 -30.34
CA HIS A 157 -5.87 0.04 -31.69
C HIS A 157 -6.45 -1.05 -32.59
N GLY A 158 -6.26 -2.33 -32.27
CA GLY A 158 -6.71 -3.44 -33.12
C GLY A 158 -6.87 -4.78 -32.40
N PHE A 159 -7.30 -4.78 -31.14
CA PHE A 159 -7.73 -6.02 -30.47
C PHE A 159 -9.04 -6.56 -31.08
N ASP A 160 -8.94 -7.33 -32.17
CA ASP A 160 -10.07 -7.89 -32.90
C ASP A 160 -9.74 -9.23 -33.61
N LYS A 161 -10.77 -9.90 -34.17
CA LYS A 161 -10.68 -11.21 -34.85
C LYS A 161 -10.10 -11.16 -36.28
N THR A 162 -9.82 -9.98 -36.83
CA THR A 162 -9.08 -9.81 -38.10
C THR A 162 -7.58 -9.73 -37.82
N ASN A 163 -7.20 -9.08 -36.72
CA ASN A 163 -5.83 -8.86 -36.30
C ASN A 163 -5.26 -9.94 -35.37
N TYR A 164 -6.10 -10.78 -34.75
CA TYR A 164 -5.69 -11.84 -33.83
C TYR A 164 -6.37 -13.20 -34.06
N ASN A 165 -5.60 -14.26 -33.87
CA ASN A 165 -6.07 -15.64 -33.71
C ASN A 165 -6.22 -15.98 -32.23
N PHE A 166 -7.20 -16.83 -31.89
CA PHE A 166 -7.55 -17.17 -30.51
C PHE A 166 -7.72 -18.68 -30.33
N GLY A 167 -6.97 -19.28 -29.41
CA GLY A 167 -7.04 -20.70 -29.05
C GLY A 167 -7.54 -20.89 -27.62
N PHE A 168 -8.62 -21.66 -27.40
CA PHE A 168 -9.09 -21.93 -26.04
C PHE A 168 -8.18 -22.93 -25.32
N VAL A 169 -7.73 -22.57 -24.12
CA VAL A 169 -6.84 -23.37 -23.29
C VAL A 169 -7.64 -24.17 -22.24
N ARG A 170 -8.31 -23.45 -21.32
CA ARG A 170 -9.00 -24.03 -20.16
C ARG A 170 -10.03 -23.08 -19.55
N ASN A 171 -10.86 -23.60 -18.64
CA ASN A 171 -11.52 -22.76 -17.66
C ASN A 171 -10.58 -22.54 -16.47
N ASP A 172 -10.72 -21.42 -15.77
CA ASP A 172 -9.87 -21.07 -14.62
C ASP A 172 -10.63 -20.19 -13.61
N PHE A 173 -10.12 -20.08 -12.38
CA PHE A 173 -10.69 -19.21 -11.35
C PHE A 173 -9.60 -18.27 -10.80
N LEU A 174 -9.86 -16.96 -10.88
CA LEU A 174 -9.03 -15.95 -10.24
C LEU A 174 -9.82 -15.42 -9.04
N GLY A 175 -9.45 -15.86 -7.83
CA GLY A 175 -10.27 -15.64 -6.64
C GLY A 175 -11.69 -16.20 -6.80
N SER A 176 -12.70 -15.34 -6.72
CA SER A 176 -14.12 -15.70 -6.92
C SER A 176 -14.62 -15.51 -8.36
N VAL A 177 -13.72 -15.20 -9.31
CA VAL A 177 -14.05 -14.83 -10.68
C VAL A 177 -13.81 -16.03 -11.62
N PRO A 178 -14.87 -16.71 -12.10
CA PRO A 178 -14.74 -17.76 -13.11
C PRO A 178 -14.40 -17.17 -14.48
N THR A 179 -13.36 -17.71 -15.11
CA THR A 179 -12.82 -17.23 -16.39
C THR A 179 -12.72 -18.34 -17.44
N MET A 180 -12.64 -17.95 -18.71
CA MET A 180 -12.10 -18.78 -19.78
C MET A 180 -10.73 -18.22 -20.20
N VAL A 181 -9.79 -19.12 -20.42
CA VAL A 181 -8.40 -18.81 -20.77
C VAL A 181 -8.19 -19.05 -22.26
N PHE A 182 -7.67 -18.04 -22.95
CA PHE A 182 -7.37 -18.11 -24.38
C PHE A 182 -5.92 -17.72 -24.64
N ASP A 183 -5.23 -18.48 -25.49
CA ASP A 183 -3.99 -18.04 -26.13
C ASP A 183 -4.33 -17.11 -27.30
N VAL A 184 -3.52 -16.07 -27.48
CA VAL A 184 -3.71 -14.98 -28.44
C VAL A 184 -2.43 -14.82 -29.27
N GLU A 185 -2.56 -14.84 -30.60
CA GLU A 185 -1.44 -14.63 -31.53
C GLU A 185 -1.82 -13.66 -32.66
N PRO A 186 -0.93 -12.74 -33.06
CA PRO A 186 -1.16 -11.84 -34.19
C PRO A 186 -1.45 -12.59 -35.49
N ALA A 187 -2.40 -12.08 -36.28
CA ALA A 187 -2.75 -12.62 -37.59
C ALA A 187 -1.61 -12.44 -38.61
N LYS A 188 -1.53 -13.38 -39.57
CA LYS A 188 -0.44 -13.46 -40.56
C LYS A 188 -0.42 -12.20 -41.43
N GLY A 189 0.56 -11.32 -41.18
CA GLY A 189 0.77 -10.05 -41.89
C GLY A 189 0.73 -8.80 -41.01
N SER A 190 0.26 -8.88 -39.76
CA SER A 190 0.09 -7.72 -38.87
C SER A 190 0.74 -7.97 -37.49
N SER A 191 2.08 -8.08 -37.44
CA SER A 191 2.78 -8.64 -36.27
C SER A 191 3.66 -7.70 -35.44
N ARG A 192 4.06 -6.51 -35.93
CA ARG A 192 4.92 -5.61 -35.13
C ARG A 192 4.07 -4.84 -34.11
N GLY A 193 4.48 -4.87 -32.83
CA GLY A 193 3.82 -4.14 -31.74
C GLY A 193 2.49 -4.76 -31.27
N ARG A 194 2.11 -5.93 -31.78
CA ARG A 194 0.89 -6.64 -31.39
C ARG A 194 1.16 -7.65 -30.28
N PHE A 195 0.22 -7.79 -29.34
CA PHE A 195 0.35 -8.70 -28.21
C PHE A 195 0.40 -10.17 -28.65
N PHE A 196 1.22 -10.98 -28.00
CA PHE A 196 1.14 -12.43 -28.07
C PHE A 196 1.31 -13.01 -26.67
N GLY A 197 0.54 -14.05 -26.36
CA GLY A 197 0.47 -14.59 -25.01
C GLY A 197 -0.91 -15.14 -24.70
N ARG A 198 -1.42 -14.85 -23.50
CA ARG A 198 -2.61 -15.47 -22.94
C ARG A 198 -3.49 -14.46 -22.20
N ILE A 199 -4.80 -14.57 -22.36
CA ILE A 199 -5.81 -13.73 -21.71
C ILE A 199 -6.76 -14.56 -20.85
N TRP A 200 -7.20 -14.00 -19.74
CA TRP A 200 -8.27 -14.51 -18.88
C TRP A 200 -9.51 -13.64 -19.03
N VAL A 201 -10.58 -14.22 -19.56
CA VAL A 201 -11.84 -13.54 -19.84
C VAL A 201 -12.88 -13.96 -18.81
N GLU A 202 -13.44 -13.03 -18.02
CA GLU A 202 -14.47 -13.37 -17.03
C GLU A 202 -15.81 -13.74 -17.69
N ARG A 203 -16.49 -14.72 -17.11
CA ARG A 203 -17.58 -15.46 -17.78
C ARG A 203 -18.97 -14.80 -17.73
N ARG A 204 -19.18 -13.70 -17.01
CA ARG A 204 -20.46 -12.98 -17.00
C ARG A 204 -20.55 -12.07 -18.22
N ASN A 205 -19.68 -11.07 -18.27
CA ASN A 205 -19.80 -9.93 -19.18
C ASN A 205 -18.67 -9.87 -20.22
N GLY A 206 -17.66 -10.73 -20.10
CA GLY A 206 -16.58 -10.89 -21.07
C GLY A 206 -15.38 -9.98 -20.83
N ASN A 207 -15.23 -9.34 -19.67
CA ASN A 207 -14.09 -8.46 -19.42
C ASN A 207 -12.76 -9.26 -19.39
N ILE A 208 -11.70 -8.69 -19.96
CA ILE A 208 -10.33 -9.22 -19.80
C ILE A 208 -9.80 -8.76 -18.44
N VAL A 209 -9.54 -9.71 -17.54
CA VAL A 209 -9.22 -9.44 -16.13
C VAL A 209 -7.75 -9.72 -15.77
N ARG A 210 -7.07 -10.52 -16.59
CA ARG A 210 -5.62 -10.74 -16.57
C ARG A 210 -5.14 -11.04 -17.98
N PHE A 211 -3.93 -10.61 -18.34
CA PHE A 211 -3.27 -11.02 -19.57
C PHE A 211 -1.74 -11.03 -19.40
N ASN A 212 -1.08 -12.08 -19.90
CA ASN A 212 0.36 -12.27 -19.74
C ASN A 212 1.01 -12.68 -21.07
N GLY A 213 2.17 -12.11 -21.39
CA GLY A 213 2.78 -12.24 -22.70
C GLY A 213 3.84 -11.18 -22.99
N SER A 214 3.98 -10.83 -24.27
CA SER A 214 4.84 -9.73 -24.73
C SER A 214 4.30 -9.15 -26.05
N PHE A 215 4.99 -8.18 -26.64
CA PHE A 215 4.67 -7.63 -27.97
C PHE A 215 5.57 -8.26 -29.03
N ALA A 216 5.00 -8.61 -30.18
CA ALA A 216 5.71 -9.27 -31.26
C ALA A 216 6.50 -8.26 -32.12
N GLY A 217 7.64 -8.69 -32.65
CA GLY A 217 8.54 -7.83 -33.44
C GLY A 217 9.57 -8.60 -34.26
N SER A 218 10.65 -7.90 -34.62
CA SER A 218 11.89 -8.46 -35.16
C SER A 218 12.90 -8.75 -34.05
N GLU A 219 14.00 -9.43 -34.38
CA GLU A 219 15.10 -9.74 -33.44
C GLU A 219 15.75 -8.50 -32.79
N LYS A 220 15.52 -7.30 -33.31
CA LYS A 220 15.93 -6.05 -32.65
C LYS A 220 14.89 -5.59 -31.61
N ASP A 221 13.61 -5.67 -31.96
CA ASP A 221 12.51 -5.19 -31.13
C ASP A 221 12.22 -6.15 -29.96
N PHE A 222 12.52 -7.45 -30.10
CA PHE A 222 12.56 -8.42 -28.98
C PHE A 222 13.66 -8.13 -27.94
N ARG A 223 14.37 -7.00 -28.04
CA ARG A 223 15.30 -6.47 -27.04
C ARG A 223 14.76 -5.21 -26.34
N GLU A 224 13.59 -4.74 -26.79
CA GLU A 224 12.87 -3.54 -26.38
C GLU A 224 11.50 -3.91 -25.79
N PHE A 225 10.87 -4.99 -26.27
CA PHE A 225 9.67 -5.59 -25.70
C PHE A 225 10.03 -6.60 -24.60
N TYR A 226 9.43 -6.44 -23.42
CA TYR A 226 9.64 -7.31 -22.25
C TYR A 226 8.50 -8.30 -22.06
N HIS A 227 8.72 -9.34 -21.25
CA HIS A 227 7.65 -10.23 -20.79
C HIS A 227 6.93 -9.66 -19.57
N PHE A 228 5.59 -9.61 -19.62
CA PHE A 228 4.78 -8.98 -18.58
C PHE A 228 3.51 -9.78 -18.24
N ASP A 229 2.95 -9.50 -17.05
CA ASP A 229 1.69 -10.05 -16.54
C ASP A 229 0.84 -8.93 -15.94
N SER A 230 -0.28 -8.62 -16.59
CA SER A 230 -1.08 -7.42 -16.35
C SER A 230 -2.45 -7.76 -15.80
N TRP A 231 -2.88 -7.07 -14.74
CA TRP A 231 -4.04 -7.41 -13.93
C TRP A 231 -5.04 -6.26 -13.79
N ARG A 232 -6.34 -6.60 -13.81
CA ARG A 232 -7.45 -5.66 -13.65
C ARG A 232 -8.36 -6.04 -12.50
N THR A 233 -8.90 -5.04 -11.81
CA THR A 233 -9.85 -5.21 -10.69
C THR A 233 -11.22 -4.61 -11.01
N ASN A 234 -12.27 -5.20 -10.44
CA ASN A 234 -13.64 -4.77 -10.68
C ASN A 234 -14.02 -3.62 -9.74
N VAL A 235 -13.84 -2.40 -10.22
CA VAL A 235 -13.96 -1.15 -9.44
C VAL A 235 -15.38 -0.61 -9.31
N GLN A 236 -16.25 -0.96 -10.25
CA GLN A 236 -17.69 -0.62 -10.25
C GLN A 236 -18.47 -1.77 -10.88
N GLU A 237 -19.80 -1.68 -10.92
CA GLU A 237 -20.60 -2.65 -11.68
C GLU A 237 -20.12 -2.72 -13.14
N ASN A 238 -19.71 -3.91 -13.57
CA ASN A 238 -19.24 -4.20 -14.94
C ASN A 238 -18.00 -3.42 -15.43
N LEU A 239 -17.34 -2.61 -14.59
CA LEU A 239 -16.12 -1.87 -14.94
C LEU A 239 -14.86 -2.54 -14.38
N TRP A 240 -13.93 -2.89 -15.25
CA TRP A 240 -12.64 -3.50 -14.90
C TRP A 240 -11.49 -2.63 -15.40
N LEU A 241 -10.68 -2.10 -14.49
CA LEU A 241 -9.57 -1.20 -14.84
C LEU A 241 -8.22 -1.84 -14.45
N PRO A 242 -7.15 -1.60 -15.23
CA PRO A 242 -5.78 -1.96 -14.86
C PRO A 242 -5.44 -1.42 -13.48
N THR A 243 -4.89 -2.26 -12.61
CA THR A 243 -4.45 -1.84 -11.26
C THR A 243 -2.96 -2.05 -11.06
N SER A 244 -2.37 -3.00 -11.79
CA SER A 244 -0.95 -3.32 -11.70
C SER A 244 -0.50 -4.20 -12.86
N PHE A 245 0.79 -4.19 -13.16
CA PHE A 245 1.43 -5.26 -13.93
C PHE A 245 2.85 -5.56 -13.41
N TYR A 246 3.27 -6.81 -13.58
CA TYR A 246 4.62 -7.28 -13.30
C TYR A 246 5.40 -7.45 -14.60
N VAL A 247 6.70 -7.19 -14.58
CA VAL A 247 7.64 -7.41 -15.68
C VAL A 247 8.83 -8.21 -15.17
N GLU A 248 9.23 -9.24 -15.90
CA GLU A 248 10.45 -10.00 -15.63
C GLU A 248 11.11 -10.35 -16.97
N GLU A 249 12.36 -9.91 -17.15
CA GLU A 249 13.10 -10.17 -18.38
C GLU A 249 14.43 -10.85 -18.07
N SER A 250 14.72 -11.98 -18.71
CA SER A 250 15.99 -12.69 -18.58
C SER A 250 17.14 -11.91 -19.22
N ASP A 251 18.38 -12.12 -18.78
CA ASP A 251 19.54 -11.63 -19.55
C ASP A 251 19.81 -12.61 -20.71
N PRO A 252 19.62 -12.23 -21.98
CA PRO A 252 19.91 -13.09 -23.14
C PRO A 252 21.41 -13.38 -23.32
N LYS A 253 22.29 -12.82 -22.49
CA LYS A 253 23.72 -13.17 -22.40
C LYS A 253 24.04 -14.15 -21.26
N SER A 254 23.12 -14.40 -20.33
CA SER A 254 23.39 -15.22 -19.15
C SER A 254 23.41 -16.71 -19.51
N THR A 255 24.53 -17.36 -19.21
CA THR A 255 24.67 -18.84 -19.27
C THR A 255 23.95 -19.56 -18.13
N GLU A 256 23.46 -18.81 -17.14
CA GLU A 256 22.86 -19.32 -15.90
C GLU A 256 21.33 -19.04 -15.84
N ASN A 257 20.74 -18.51 -16.92
CA ASN A 257 19.32 -18.14 -17.05
C ASN A 257 18.85 -17.09 -16.02
N THR A 258 19.74 -16.20 -15.60
CA THR A 258 19.40 -15.17 -14.59
C THR A 258 18.50 -14.08 -15.15
N VAL A 259 17.61 -13.55 -14.30
CA VAL A 259 16.85 -12.34 -14.59
C VAL A 259 17.82 -11.17 -14.79
N LYS A 260 17.54 -10.30 -15.76
CA LYS A 260 18.24 -9.02 -15.99
C LYS A 260 17.63 -7.94 -15.11
N PHE A 261 16.31 -7.82 -15.11
CA PHE A 261 15.57 -6.95 -14.21
C PHE A 261 14.16 -7.48 -13.93
N LYS A 262 13.64 -7.12 -12.76
CA LYS A 262 12.22 -7.19 -12.40
C LYS A 262 11.65 -5.78 -12.38
N ALA A 263 10.36 -5.62 -12.65
CA ALA A 263 9.64 -4.39 -12.34
C ALA A 263 8.20 -4.68 -11.90
N VAL A 264 7.66 -3.81 -11.05
CA VAL A 264 6.22 -3.72 -10.79
C VAL A 264 5.74 -2.33 -11.14
N ASN A 265 4.55 -2.26 -11.70
CA ASN A 265 3.83 -1.05 -11.98
C ASN A 265 2.50 -1.06 -11.23
N HIS A 266 2.11 0.06 -10.65
CA HIS A 266 0.84 0.27 -9.95
C HIS A 266 0.09 1.45 -10.56
N VAL A 267 -1.23 1.34 -10.66
CA VAL A 267 -2.11 2.39 -11.20
C VAL A 267 -3.28 2.62 -10.24
N TRP A 268 -3.50 3.87 -9.85
CA TRP A 268 -4.62 4.29 -9.00
C TRP A 268 -5.05 5.73 -9.31
N GLY A 269 -6.16 6.19 -8.76
CA GLY A 269 -6.65 7.55 -9.01
C GLY A 269 -7.53 7.69 -10.24
N TYR A 270 -8.17 6.63 -10.72
CA TYR A 270 -9.15 6.72 -11.82
C TYR A 270 -10.40 7.54 -11.46
N ALA A 271 -10.61 7.85 -10.18
CA ALA A 271 -11.69 8.72 -9.69
C ALA A 271 -11.20 10.07 -9.12
N LEU A 272 -9.88 10.33 -9.07
CA LEU A 272 -9.32 11.57 -8.53
C LEU A 272 -9.85 12.77 -9.31
N LYS A 273 -10.77 13.51 -8.68
CA LYS A 273 -11.19 14.81 -9.15
C LYS A 273 -10.12 15.81 -8.74
N VAL A 274 -9.39 16.35 -9.72
CA VAL A 274 -8.66 17.61 -9.53
C VAL A 274 -9.68 18.63 -9.02
N PRO A 275 -9.43 19.33 -7.90
CA PRO A 275 -10.31 20.40 -7.48
C PRO A 275 -10.34 21.49 -8.55
N THR A 276 -11.51 21.75 -9.14
CA THR A 276 -11.75 23.05 -9.76
C THR A 276 -11.59 24.12 -8.69
N SER A 277 -10.93 25.23 -9.03
CA SER A 277 -10.68 26.40 -8.16
C SER A 277 -11.93 26.98 -7.50
N ASP A 278 -13.08 26.65 -8.05
CA ASP A 278 -14.37 27.31 -7.78
C ASP A 278 -15.10 26.70 -6.58
N ALA A 279 -14.46 25.77 -5.86
CA ALA A 279 -14.99 25.11 -4.66
C ALA A 279 -15.06 26.01 -3.40
N GLU A 280 -14.60 27.26 -3.46
CA GLU A 280 -14.70 28.23 -2.35
C GLU A 280 -16.12 28.77 -2.11
N ASN A 281 -17.11 28.45 -2.96
CA ASN A 281 -18.52 28.82 -2.75
C ASN A 281 -19.47 27.63 -2.91
N VAL A 282 -19.51 26.77 -1.89
CA VAL A 282 -20.67 25.91 -1.62
C VAL A 282 -21.24 26.31 -0.26
N ASP A 283 -22.21 27.22 -0.27
CA ASP A 283 -23.08 27.47 0.88
C ASP A 283 -23.89 26.19 1.17
N VAL A 284 -23.37 25.37 2.07
CA VAL A 284 -24.11 24.22 2.60
C VAL A 284 -25.09 24.75 3.66
N GLU A 285 -26.23 25.26 3.22
CA GLU A 285 -27.40 25.43 4.10
C GLU A 285 -27.84 24.05 4.62
N VAL A 286 -27.24 23.61 5.73
CA VAL A 286 -27.64 22.42 6.45
C VAL A 286 -29.02 22.69 7.05
N GLN A 287 -30.08 22.25 6.37
CA GLN A 287 -31.45 22.37 6.87
C GLN A 287 -31.59 21.66 8.23
N GLY A 288 -31.72 22.46 9.29
CA GLY A 288 -31.77 21.98 10.67
C GLY A 288 -30.48 22.17 11.49
N ALA A 289 -29.44 22.82 10.95
CA ALA A 289 -28.34 23.30 11.78
C ALA A 289 -28.80 24.46 12.66
N THR A 290 -28.75 24.27 13.97
CA THR A 290 -28.89 25.37 14.95
C THR A 290 -27.62 26.22 14.92
N ASP A 291 -27.74 27.50 14.62
CA ASP A 291 -26.64 28.45 14.78
C ASP A 291 -26.31 28.63 16.28
N VAL A 292 -25.15 28.11 16.67
CA VAL A 292 -24.57 28.23 18.03
C VAL A 292 -23.37 29.17 18.06
N SER A 293 -23.19 30.04 17.05
CA SER A 293 -22.12 31.04 17.02
C SER A 293 -22.16 31.99 18.22
N ASN A 294 -23.35 32.27 18.76
CA ASN A 294 -23.54 33.07 19.98
C ASN A 294 -23.05 32.38 21.26
N ASP A 295 -22.90 31.04 21.26
CA ASP A 295 -22.33 30.27 22.37
C ASP A 295 -20.81 30.02 22.21
N ALA A 296 -20.23 30.39 21.06
CA ALA A 296 -18.81 30.21 20.77
C ALA A 296 -17.97 31.25 21.53
N GLN A 297 -17.08 30.77 22.41
CA GLN A 297 -16.14 31.63 23.13
C GLN A 297 -14.91 31.96 22.27
N ASP A 298 -14.40 33.19 22.42
CA ASP A 298 -13.15 33.62 21.81
C ASP A 298 -11.99 32.65 22.11
N VAL A 299 -11.32 32.17 21.07
CA VAL A 299 -10.14 31.31 21.24
C VAL A 299 -8.98 32.10 21.84
N SER A 300 -8.54 31.68 23.03
CA SER A 300 -7.33 32.23 23.67
C SER A 300 -6.12 32.20 22.71
N PRO A 301 -5.11 33.08 22.86
CA PRO A 301 -3.97 33.12 21.93
C PRO A 301 -3.23 31.78 21.73
N LEU A 302 -3.16 30.93 22.77
CA LEU A 302 -2.62 29.57 22.67
C LEU A 302 -3.57 28.62 21.93
N GLY A 303 -4.88 28.78 22.09
CA GLY A 303 -5.89 28.07 21.31
C GLY A 303 -5.83 28.44 19.83
N ALA A 304 -5.76 29.74 19.50
CA ALA A 304 -5.59 30.25 18.15
C ALA A 304 -4.29 29.72 17.50
N GLN A 305 -3.17 29.71 18.23
CA GLN A 305 -1.91 29.15 17.72
C GLN A 305 -2.02 27.64 17.43
N ARG A 306 -2.73 26.87 18.26
CA ARG A 306 -2.99 25.44 18.02
C ARG A 306 -3.91 25.20 16.82
N ALA A 307 -4.97 26.00 16.69
CA ALA A 307 -5.86 25.96 15.54
C ALA A 307 -5.13 26.31 14.23
N TRP A 308 -4.20 27.27 14.25
CA TRP A 308 -3.39 27.62 13.08
C TRP A 308 -2.43 26.50 12.65
N VAL A 309 -1.81 25.80 13.62
CA VAL A 309 -1.01 24.60 13.33
C VAL A 309 -1.89 23.46 12.79
N GLN A 310 -3.10 23.30 13.32
CA GLN A 310 -4.07 22.33 12.78
C GLN A 310 -4.47 22.66 11.35
N GLN A 311 -4.75 23.94 11.03
CA GLN A 311 -5.10 24.36 9.68
C GLN A 311 -3.95 24.08 8.68
N ALA A 312 -2.69 24.32 9.07
CA ALA A 312 -1.53 23.93 8.25
C ALA A 312 -1.45 22.42 8.02
N GLU A 313 -1.70 21.62 9.06
CA GLU A 313 -1.71 20.15 8.99
C GLU A 313 -2.83 19.62 8.09
N ASP A 314 -4.07 20.03 8.35
CA ASP A 314 -5.26 19.58 7.59
C ASP A 314 -5.14 20.02 6.12
N ASN A 315 -4.64 21.22 5.84
CA ASN A 315 -4.34 21.69 4.48
C ASN A 315 -3.33 20.79 3.75
N VAL A 316 -2.22 20.43 4.39
CA VAL A 316 -1.18 19.57 3.79
C VAL A 316 -1.70 18.15 3.54
N VAL A 317 -2.38 17.55 4.53
CA VAL A 317 -2.99 16.22 4.41
C VAL A 317 -4.04 16.21 3.27
N ASN A 318 -4.88 17.23 3.20
CA ASN A 318 -5.86 17.37 2.11
C ASN A 318 -5.19 17.54 0.74
N ARG A 319 -4.11 18.31 0.63
CA ARG A 319 -3.43 18.52 -0.67
C ARG A 319 -2.64 17.28 -1.11
N LEU A 320 -2.03 16.52 -0.20
CA LEU A 320 -1.44 15.21 -0.51
C LEU A 320 -2.50 14.20 -0.98
N PHE A 321 -3.69 14.19 -0.36
CA PHE A 321 -4.80 13.35 -0.80
C PHE A 321 -5.33 13.76 -2.19
N GLN A 322 -5.55 15.05 -2.45
CA GLN A 322 -5.91 15.58 -3.78
C GLN A 322 -4.85 15.28 -4.86
N ALA A 323 -3.58 15.26 -4.49
CA ALA A 323 -2.48 14.87 -5.38
C ALA A 323 -2.50 13.36 -5.70
N GLY A 324 -3.25 12.55 -4.96
CA GLY A 324 -3.26 11.09 -5.06
C GLY A 324 -2.05 10.43 -4.40
N LEU A 325 -1.41 11.09 -3.42
CA LEU A 325 -0.24 10.58 -2.71
C LEU A 325 -0.60 9.92 -1.39
N LEU A 326 -1.62 10.40 -0.69
CA LEU A 326 -2.21 9.69 0.47
C LEU A 326 -3.38 8.82 0.04
N ASP A 327 -3.62 7.76 0.81
CA ASP A 327 -4.83 6.95 0.73
C ASP A 327 -6.11 7.76 0.96
N ALA A 328 -7.27 7.21 0.58
CA ALA A 328 -8.54 7.60 1.20
C ALA A 328 -8.69 6.89 2.57
N PRO A 329 -9.33 7.53 3.58
CA PRO A 329 -9.43 6.99 4.93
C PRO A 329 -9.96 5.54 4.98
N SER A 330 -9.35 4.73 5.85
CA SER A 330 -9.52 3.28 5.88
C SER A 330 -9.72 2.72 7.30
N ASP A 331 -10.13 1.45 7.40
CA ASP A 331 -10.09 0.73 8.70
C ASP A 331 -8.65 0.37 9.12
N PHE A 332 -7.68 0.42 8.19
CA PHE A 332 -6.28 0.15 8.47
C PHE A 332 -5.61 1.32 9.22
N ASP A 333 -6.00 2.57 8.91
CA ASP A 333 -5.57 3.79 9.64
C ASP A 333 -5.79 3.63 11.14
N LYS A 334 -6.95 3.11 11.54
CA LYS A 334 -7.35 2.91 12.95
C LYS A 334 -6.41 1.94 13.69
N ILE A 335 -5.85 0.96 12.98
CA ILE A 335 -4.87 0.02 13.55
C ILE A 335 -3.55 0.77 13.83
N LEU A 336 -3.11 1.61 12.89
CA LEU A 336 -1.92 2.43 13.05
C LEU A 336 -2.09 3.52 14.13
N GLU A 337 -3.26 4.15 14.21
CA GLU A 337 -3.66 5.07 15.28
C GLU A 337 -3.67 4.38 16.64
N GLN A 338 -4.15 3.13 16.74
CA GLN A 338 -4.08 2.34 17.97
C GLN A 338 -2.62 2.05 18.36
N VAL A 339 -1.74 1.75 17.41
CA VAL A 339 -0.30 1.57 17.68
C VAL A 339 0.33 2.86 18.22
N ALA A 340 0.00 4.02 17.65
CA ALA A 340 0.45 5.33 18.16
C ALA A 340 -0.11 5.61 19.58
N GLY A 341 -1.39 5.35 19.81
CA GLY A 341 -2.05 5.50 21.11
C GLY A 341 -1.45 4.60 22.20
N ASN A 342 -1.12 3.36 21.86
CA ASN A 342 -0.44 2.42 22.77
C ASN A 342 0.93 2.93 23.20
N ILE A 343 1.75 3.47 22.28
CA ILE A 343 3.07 4.06 22.60
C ILE A 343 2.92 5.21 23.60
N LEU A 344 1.95 6.11 23.38
CA LEU A 344 1.67 7.21 24.29
C LEU A 344 1.23 6.69 25.67
N ALA A 345 0.31 5.72 25.70
CA ALA A 345 -0.23 5.14 26.92
C ALA A 345 0.85 4.45 27.78
N TYR A 346 1.67 3.57 27.19
CA TYR A 346 2.73 2.85 27.91
C TYR A 346 3.84 3.78 28.43
N ASN A 347 4.00 4.96 27.82
CA ASN A 347 4.91 6.01 28.30
C ASN A 347 4.26 7.06 29.22
N ASN A 348 2.96 6.91 29.55
CA ASN A 348 2.15 7.89 30.29
C ASN A 348 2.13 9.32 29.69
N ILE A 349 2.27 9.44 28.36
CA ILE A 349 2.29 10.73 27.66
C ILE A 349 0.87 11.15 27.27
N GLN A 350 0.52 12.40 27.57
CA GLN A 350 -0.72 13.02 27.14
C GLN A 350 -0.45 14.05 26.03
N VAL A 351 -1.20 13.97 24.94
CA VAL A 351 -1.11 14.87 23.78
C VAL A 351 -2.33 15.79 23.71
N ALA A 352 -2.14 17.03 23.27
CA ALA A 352 -3.21 18.04 23.26
C ALA A 352 -4.29 17.81 22.18
N ARG A 353 -4.02 16.91 21.22
CA ARG A 353 -4.92 16.40 20.18
C ARG A 353 -4.55 14.93 19.95
N PRO A 354 -5.48 14.04 19.56
CA PRO A 354 -5.14 12.68 19.12
C PRO A 354 -4.08 12.66 18.02
N ILE A 355 -3.34 11.56 17.89
CA ILE A 355 -2.47 11.32 16.75
C ILE A 355 -3.27 10.58 15.69
N ARG A 356 -3.33 11.13 14.47
CA ARG A 356 -3.85 10.43 13.28
C ARG A 356 -2.73 9.65 12.61
N VAL A 357 -3.04 8.59 11.88
CA VAL A 357 -2.05 7.91 11.01
C VAL A 357 -2.67 7.59 9.66
N ARG A 358 -1.90 7.72 8.57
CA ARG A 358 -2.35 7.57 7.17
C ARG A 358 -1.29 6.92 6.29
N THR A 359 -1.72 6.28 5.20
CA THR A 359 -0.80 5.61 4.26
C THR A 359 -0.43 6.54 3.10
N LEU A 360 0.87 6.76 2.88
CA LEU A 360 1.41 7.28 1.63
C LEU A 360 1.49 6.13 0.63
N LEU A 361 0.94 6.32 -0.55
CA LEU A 361 0.67 5.25 -1.53
C LEU A 361 1.91 4.70 -2.24
N THR A 362 3.11 5.22 -1.97
CA THR A 362 4.34 4.89 -2.68
C THR A 362 5.19 3.80 -2.00
N GLU A 363 6.06 3.15 -2.77
CA GLU A 363 6.97 2.08 -2.33
C GLU A 363 8.30 2.52 -1.64
N PRO A 364 8.87 3.74 -1.81
CA PRO A 364 10.07 4.18 -1.06
C PRO A 364 9.86 4.17 0.46
N LEU A 365 10.89 3.77 1.21
CA LEU A 365 10.84 3.52 2.66
C LEU A 365 10.89 4.81 3.50
N GLU A 366 9.84 5.61 3.38
CA GLU A 366 9.70 6.92 4.04
C GLU A 366 8.59 6.98 5.09
N SER A 367 8.74 7.89 6.05
CA SER A 367 7.76 8.19 7.10
C SER A 367 7.84 9.67 7.48
N LEU A 368 6.75 10.26 7.99
CA LEU A 368 6.69 11.69 8.29
C LEU A 368 5.69 12.02 9.41
N ALA A 369 5.96 13.07 10.18
CA ALA A 369 5.01 13.69 11.10
C ALA A 369 4.57 15.07 10.57
N ILE A 370 3.28 15.20 10.26
CA ILE A 370 2.61 16.40 9.76
C ILE A 370 1.72 16.94 10.90
N GLY A 371 2.27 17.78 11.78
CA GLY A 371 1.54 18.29 12.94
C GLY A 371 1.22 17.18 13.96
N ASN A 372 -0.04 16.73 14.01
CA ASN A 372 -0.47 15.56 14.79
C ASN A 372 -0.76 14.32 13.91
N THR A 373 -0.51 14.36 12.60
CA THR A 373 -0.75 13.25 11.68
C THR A 373 0.56 12.57 11.27
N ILE A 374 0.70 11.28 11.56
CA ILE A 374 1.79 10.45 11.05
C ILE A 374 1.42 9.94 9.66
N VAL A 375 2.39 9.93 8.75
CA VAL A 375 2.27 9.37 7.41
C VAL A 375 3.34 8.29 7.26
N LEU A 376 2.94 7.09 6.82
CA LEU A 376 3.83 5.95 6.56
C LEU A 376 3.69 5.51 5.10
N SER A 377 4.80 5.29 4.42
CA SER A 377 4.81 4.70 3.07
C SER A 377 4.28 3.27 3.04
N LYS A 378 3.54 2.95 1.98
CA LYS A 378 3.02 1.62 1.69
C LYS A 378 4.15 0.60 1.64
N GLY A 379 5.26 0.89 0.96
CA GLY A 379 6.41 -0.02 0.88
C GLY A 379 7.09 -0.28 2.23
N LEU A 380 7.12 0.72 3.14
CA LEU A 380 7.58 0.52 4.51
C LEU A 380 6.64 -0.37 5.31
N ILE A 381 5.32 -0.21 5.16
CA ILE A 381 4.33 -1.09 5.81
C ILE A 381 4.41 -2.51 5.24
N ASP A 382 4.51 -2.67 3.92
CA ASP A 382 4.63 -3.97 3.24
C ASP A 382 5.87 -4.74 3.69
N THR A 383 7.04 -4.11 3.60
CA THR A 383 8.32 -4.78 3.90
C THR A 383 8.50 -5.09 5.39
N THR A 384 7.73 -4.42 6.26
CA THR A 384 7.73 -4.67 7.71
C THR A 384 6.61 -5.61 8.19
N ALA A 385 5.66 -5.97 7.33
CA ALA A 385 4.55 -6.88 7.59
C ALA A 385 4.97 -8.37 7.66
N VAL A 386 6.04 -8.66 8.41
CA VAL A 386 6.55 -10.03 8.60
C VAL A 386 5.48 -10.89 9.29
N PRO A 387 4.99 -11.97 8.65
CA PRO A 387 4.02 -12.86 9.25
C PRO A 387 4.70 -13.77 10.27
N GLY A 388 4.05 -13.96 11.42
CA GLY A 388 4.54 -14.78 12.51
C GLY A 388 3.51 -14.94 13.62
N ASN A 389 3.94 -15.54 14.73
CA ASN A 389 3.06 -15.93 15.86
C ASN A 389 3.24 -15.03 17.09
N ASN A 390 4.14 -14.04 17.03
CA ASN A 390 4.59 -13.22 18.16
C ASN A 390 4.37 -11.71 17.89
N ASN A 391 3.37 -11.37 17.07
CA ASN A 391 3.02 -10.01 16.65
C ASN A 391 4.17 -9.26 15.95
N GLU A 392 5.02 -9.97 15.20
CA GLU A 392 6.23 -9.46 14.54
C GLU A 392 5.97 -8.20 13.69
N GLN A 393 4.87 -8.18 12.93
CA GLN A 393 4.40 -7.00 12.20
C GLN A 393 4.14 -5.79 13.11
N VAL A 394 3.38 -5.97 14.20
CA VAL A 394 3.02 -4.87 15.12
C VAL A 394 4.26 -4.37 15.87
N ASN A 395 5.18 -5.28 16.19
CA ASN A 395 6.48 -4.96 16.79
C ASN A 395 7.38 -4.12 15.85
N ASN A 396 7.38 -4.38 14.54
CA ASN A 396 8.02 -3.45 13.60
C ASN A 396 7.32 -2.08 13.56
N LEU A 397 5.99 -2.06 13.46
CA LEU A 397 5.20 -0.81 13.41
C LEU A 397 5.40 0.05 14.67
N TYR A 398 5.53 -0.55 15.85
CA TYR A 398 5.83 0.17 17.09
C TYR A 398 7.12 0.99 17.00
N ALA A 399 8.19 0.47 16.41
CA ALA A 399 9.46 1.19 16.30
C ALA A 399 9.40 2.37 15.32
N ILE A 400 8.73 2.17 14.18
CA ILE A 400 8.54 3.19 13.14
C ILE A 400 7.64 4.31 13.64
N ILE A 401 6.52 3.95 14.27
CA ILE A 401 5.57 4.93 14.82
C ILE A 401 6.16 5.61 16.06
N ALA A 402 6.99 4.94 16.89
CA ALA A 402 7.70 5.61 17.98
C ALA A 402 8.68 6.69 17.48
N PHE A 403 9.27 6.52 16.29
CA PHE A 403 10.08 7.57 15.66
C PHE A 403 9.23 8.79 15.30
N GLN A 404 8.10 8.62 14.61
CA GLN A 404 7.26 9.75 14.23
C GLN A 404 6.46 10.36 15.40
N VAL A 405 6.05 9.57 16.40
CA VAL A 405 5.53 10.06 17.69
C VAL A 405 6.59 10.94 18.38
N ALA A 406 7.88 10.59 18.30
CA ALA A 406 8.95 11.41 18.87
C ALA A 406 9.03 12.80 18.22
N HIS A 407 8.87 12.94 16.90
CA HIS A 407 8.78 14.26 16.26
C HIS A 407 7.61 15.08 16.81
N ILE A 408 6.43 14.47 16.95
CA ILE A 408 5.21 15.13 17.44
C ILE A 408 5.39 15.63 18.89
N ILE A 409 5.90 14.80 19.80
CA ILE A 409 6.02 15.17 21.22
C ILE A 409 7.19 16.12 21.52
N GLN A 410 8.26 16.08 20.71
CA GLN A 410 9.34 17.07 20.75
C GLN A 410 8.90 18.41 20.13
N GLY A 411 7.79 18.43 19.39
CA GLY A 411 7.24 19.62 18.75
C GLY A 411 8.06 20.07 17.54
N HIS A 412 8.72 19.14 16.84
CA HIS A 412 9.35 19.41 15.54
C HIS A 412 8.25 19.89 14.57
N ARG A 413 8.46 21.04 13.92
CA ARG A 413 7.35 21.83 13.36
C ARG A 413 7.18 21.66 11.87
N LEU A 414 5.97 21.27 11.48
CA LEU A 414 5.41 21.65 10.19
C LEU A 414 5.47 23.17 10.02
N ASP A 415 5.95 23.64 8.87
CA ASP A 415 6.03 25.06 8.56
C ASP A 415 4.61 25.68 8.45
N THR A 416 4.28 26.61 9.34
CA THR A 416 2.95 27.23 9.40
C THR A 416 2.61 28.10 8.20
N LYS A 417 3.52 28.28 7.23
CA LYS A 417 3.20 28.85 5.91
C LYS A 417 2.12 28.04 5.17
N TYR A 418 1.95 26.75 5.47
CA TYR A 418 0.96 25.89 4.80
C TYR A 418 -0.49 26.09 5.27
N ALA A 419 -0.72 26.87 6.34
CA ALA A 419 -2.08 27.33 6.70
C ALA A 419 -2.64 28.38 5.71
N PHE A 420 -1.78 28.99 4.89
CA PHE A 420 -2.18 29.91 3.83
C PHE A 420 -2.40 29.15 2.51
N ASN A 421 -3.63 29.14 2.00
CA ASN A 421 -4.04 28.31 0.86
C ASN A 421 -3.29 28.65 -0.44
N ASP A 422 -2.88 29.91 -0.65
CA ASP A 422 -2.09 30.37 -1.80
C ASP A 422 -0.73 29.65 -1.92
N ARG A 423 -0.21 29.12 -0.81
CA ARG A 423 1.12 28.49 -0.73
C ARG A 423 1.11 26.97 -0.95
N LEU A 424 -0.05 26.39 -1.23
CA LEU A 424 -0.23 24.96 -1.56
C LEU A 424 -0.70 24.74 -3.02
N LEU A 425 -0.64 25.78 -3.84
CA LEU A 425 -0.86 25.75 -5.29
C LEU A 425 0.29 25.03 -6.02
N PHE A 426 0.44 23.72 -5.79
CA PHE A 426 1.26 22.85 -6.64
C PHE A 426 0.61 22.79 -8.04
N PRO A 427 1.28 23.20 -9.15
CA PRO A 427 0.73 23.03 -10.48
C PRO A 427 0.53 21.54 -10.82
N ASP A 428 -0.69 21.16 -11.19
CA ASP A 428 -1.20 19.77 -11.14
C ASP A 428 -0.57 18.77 -12.14
N THR A 429 0.37 19.24 -12.98
CA THR A 429 1.04 18.47 -14.04
C THR A 429 2.57 18.49 -13.99
N SER A 430 3.20 19.31 -13.14
CA SER A 430 4.67 19.52 -13.15
C SER A 430 5.36 19.32 -11.80
N THR A 431 4.64 18.87 -10.77
CA THR A 431 5.04 19.11 -9.36
C THR A 431 5.04 17.85 -8.50
N PHE A 432 5.63 16.77 -9.04
CA PHE A 432 6.19 15.67 -8.22
C PHE A 432 7.70 15.87 -7.96
N GLU A 433 8.27 17.03 -8.32
CA GLU A 433 9.54 17.49 -7.76
C GLU A 433 9.40 17.50 -6.23
N LYS A 434 10.29 16.76 -5.54
CA LYS A 434 10.17 16.39 -4.12
C LYS A 434 9.65 17.53 -3.25
N ILE A 435 8.43 17.37 -2.72
CA ILE A 435 7.85 18.31 -1.76
C ILE A 435 8.61 18.09 -0.45
N PRO A 436 9.58 18.94 -0.07
CA PRO A 436 10.52 18.59 0.98
C PRO A 436 9.88 18.91 2.33
N MET A 437 9.19 17.91 2.88
CA MET A 437 8.57 17.96 4.21
C MET A 437 9.35 17.16 5.25
N HIS A 438 10.45 16.52 4.84
CA HIS A 438 11.46 15.95 5.74
C HIS A 438 11.87 16.94 6.83
N HIS A 439 12.12 16.39 8.01
CA HIS A 439 12.68 17.11 9.15
C HIS A 439 14.17 17.36 8.95
N THR A 440 14.75 18.29 9.71
CA THR A 440 16.20 18.51 9.63
C THR A 440 16.96 17.35 10.27
N ASP A 441 18.24 17.15 9.90
CA ASP A 441 19.10 16.14 10.53
C ASP A 441 19.11 16.23 12.07
N LYS A 442 19.01 17.46 12.61
CA LYS A 442 18.95 17.73 14.05
C LYS A 442 17.63 17.23 14.66
N ASP A 443 16.51 17.52 14.03
CA ASP A 443 15.19 17.07 14.47
C ASP A 443 15.11 15.54 14.40
N ASN A 444 15.64 14.94 13.33
CA ASN A 444 15.76 13.49 13.18
C ASN A 444 16.71 12.86 14.23
N GLU A 445 17.80 13.51 14.63
CA GLU A 445 18.64 13.07 15.76
C GLU A 445 17.91 13.14 17.11
N GLU A 446 17.22 14.24 17.39
CA GLU A 446 16.47 14.42 18.65
C GLU A 446 15.27 13.46 18.74
N ALA A 447 14.57 13.23 17.63
CA ALA A 447 13.50 12.25 17.54
C ALA A 447 14.03 10.81 17.64
N ALA A 448 15.14 10.47 16.99
CA ALA A 448 15.73 9.13 17.06
C ALA A 448 16.14 8.77 18.49
N LYS A 449 16.78 9.71 19.21
CA LYS A 449 17.08 9.54 20.63
C LYS A 449 15.78 9.33 21.43
N LYS A 450 14.77 10.15 21.21
CA LYS A 450 13.51 10.09 21.97
C LYS A 450 12.70 8.82 21.66
N ALA A 451 12.74 8.30 20.44
CA ALA A 451 12.13 7.02 20.06
C ALA A 451 12.74 5.85 20.83
N LEU A 452 14.07 5.85 21.05
CA LEU A 452 14.73 4.83 21.87
C LEU A 452 14.28 4.88 23.34
N GLU A 453 13.91 6.06 23.86
CA GLU A 453 13.27 6.19 25.19
C GLU A 453 11.82 5.66 25.16
N LEU A 454 11.04 5.99 24.11
CA LEU A 454 9.64 5.55 23.95
C LEU A 454 9.47 4.03 23.82
N LEU A 455 10.53 3.31 23.42
CA LEU A 455 10.57 1.85 23.29
C LEU A 455 11.13 1.12 24.54
N GLN A 456 11.34 1.82 25.66
CA GLN A 456 11.72 1.20 26.94
C GLN A 456 10.59 0.54 27.77
N PRO A 457 9.29 0.86 27.61
CA PRO A 457 8.22 0.14 28.30
C PRO A 457 8.26 -1.37 28.01
N LYS A 458 7.94 -2.19 29.02
CA LYS A 458 8.06 -3.65 28.93
C LYS A 458 7.19 -4.23 27.80
N GLU A 459 6.05 -3.60 27.60
CA GLU A 459 5.01 -3.86 26.60
C GLU A 459 5.50 -3.62 25.16
N LEU A 460 6.65 -2.97 24.99
CA LEU A 460 7.30 -2.63 23.71
C LEU A 460 8.69 -3.24 23.54
N ASN A 461 9.17 -4.06 24.49
CA ASN A 461 10.53 -4.63 24.47
C ASN A 461 10.87 -5.35 23.15
N ASP A 462 9.92 -6.10 22.60
CA ASP A 462 10.14 -6.91 21.40
C ASP A 462 10.21 -6.05 20.12
N ALA A 463 9.62 -4.85 20.12
CA ALA A 463 9.70 -3.91 18.99
C ALA A 463 11.14 -3.46 18.71
N ALA A 464 11.91 -3.18 19.76
CA ALA A 464 13.32 -2.81 19.65
C ALA A 464 14.19 -3.95 19.08
N SER A 465 13.82 -5.21 19.35
CA SER A 465 14.49 -6.40 18.84
C SER A 465 14.10 -6.69 17.38
N GLN A 466 12.81 -6.72 17.10
CA GLN A 466 12.25 -7.09 15.80
C GLN A 466 12.60 -6.05 14.71
N PHE A 467 12.45 -4.75 15.01
CA PHE A 467 12.85 -3.71 14.06
C PHE A 467 14.38 -3.59 13.95
N GLY A 468 15.12 -4.01 14.98
CA GLY A 468 16.57 -4.19 14.92
C GLY A 468 17.00 -5.21 13.86
N LEU A 469 16.28 -6.32 13.74
CA LEU A 469 16.49 -7.33 12.70
C LEU A 469 16.11 -6.82 11.30
N TYR A 470 14.98 -6.11 11.17
CA TYR A 470 14.58 -5.47 9.91
C TYR A 470 15.64 -4.48 9.39
N LEU A 471 16.13 -3.59 10.26
CA LEU A 471 17.20 -2.65 9.95
C LEU A 471 18.53 -3.38 9.61
N ALA A 472 18.80 -4.55 10.20
CA ALA A 472 19.98 -5.35 9.87
C ALA A 472 19.94 -5.90 8.43
N GLU A 473 18.80 -6.43 7.97
CA GLU A 473 18.65 -6.87 6.55
C GLU A 473 18.69 -5.66 5.62
N LEU A 474 18.01 -4.54 5.96
CA LEU A 474 18.07 -3.31 5.17
C LEU A 474 19.51 -2.77 5.06
N GLN A 475 20.34 -2.92 6.09
CA GLN A 475 21.77 -2.57 6.04
C GLN A 475 22.55 -3.41 5.02
N THR A 476 22.11 -4.62 4.67
CA THR A 476 22.73 -5.41 3.61
C THR A 476 22.33 -4.93 2.20
N ARG A 477 21.14 -4.34 2.05
CA ARG A 477 20.54 -4.01 0.75
C ARG A 477 20.63 -2.54 0.35
N SER A 478 20.67 -1.61 1.29
CA SER A 478 20.59 -0.15 1.07
C SER A 478 21.51 0.41 -0.04
N LYS A 479 22.74 -0.13 -0.17
CA LYS A 479 23.71 0.29 -1.20
C LYS A 479 23.37 -0.16 -2.62
N ALA A 480 22.49 -1.15 -2.76
CA ALA A 480 21.93 -1.62 -4.03
C ALA A 480 20.49 -1.14 -4.25
N LEU A 481 19.78 -0.80 -3.16
CA LEU A 481 18.40 -0.30 -3.18
C LEU A 481 18.38 1.20 -2.81
N THR A 482 18.99 2.00 -3.68
CA THR A 482 19.17 3.45 -3.51
C THR A 482 17.88 4.25 -3.66
N ALA A 483 17.04 3.95 -4.66
CA ALA A 483 15.78 4.64 -4.90
C ALA A 483 14.73 4.28 -3.84
N LEU A 484 14.73 3.03 -3.37
CA LEU A 484 13.90 2.55 -2.27
C LEU A 484 14.20 3.26 -0.94
N ASN A 485 15.39 3.82 -0.77
CA ASN A 485 15.78 4.58 0.44
C ASN A 485 15.81 6.10 0.21
N ASP A 486 15.43 6.59 -0.96
CA ASP A 486 15.40 8.02 -1.32
C ASP A 486 13.95 8.55 -1.27
N PRO A 487 13.57 9.32 -0.25
CA PRO A 487 12.17 9.68 0.01
C PRO A 487 11.66 10.70 -1.01
N MET A 488 10.35 10.65 -1.27
CA MET A 488 9.65 11.60 -2.13
C MET A 488 9.15 12.83 -1.36
N VAL A 489 8.73 12.65 -0.11
CA VAL A 489 8.00 13.66 0.69
C VAL A 489 8.57 13.79 2.11
N GLY A 490 8.78 12.67 2.80
CA GLY A 490 9.10 12.57 4.22
C GLY A 490 10.55 12.23 4.54
N ASP A 491 10.75 11.69 5.75
CA ASP A 491 12.04 11.27 6.28
C ASP A 491 12.36 9.82 5.85
N SER A 492 13.58 9.60 5.35
CA SER A 492 14.13 8.26 5.11
C SER A 492 14.49 7.57 6.42
N LEU A 493 14.41 6.24 6.48
CA LEU A 493 15.04 5.46 7.55
C LEU A 493 16.57 5.62 7.57
N VAL A 494 17.18 5.86 6.41
CA VAL A 494 18.63 6.00 6.24
C VAL A 494 19.05 7.44 6.57
N LYS A 495 20.02 7.58 7.48
CA LYS A 495 20.65 8.85 7.83
C LYS A 495 21.72 9.27 6.81
N ASP A 496 22.55 8.32 6.38
CA ASP A 496 23.50 8.53 5.29
C ASP A 496 23.76 7.22 4.56
N VAL A 497 23.49 7.23 3.25
CA VAL A 497 23.65 6.10 2.32
C VAL A 497 25.13 5.73 2.12
N LYS A 498 26.05 6.70 2.27
CA LYS A 498 27.50 6.51 2.06
C LYS A 498 28.10 5.69 3.20
N THR A 499 27.86 6.12 4.44
CA THR A 499 28.24 5.39 5.66
C THR A 499 27.39 4.13 5.86
N ASN A 500 26.16 4.10 5.31
CA ASN A 500 25.15 3.07 5.53
C ASN A 500 24.70 3.02 7.01
N THR A 501 24.28 4.17 7.52
CA THR A 501 23.78 4.34 8.88
C THR A 501 22.34 4.83 8.90
N PHE A 502 21.56 4.37 9.88
CA PHE A 502 20.14 4.71 10.09
C PHE A 502 19.97 5.69 11.26
N TRP A 503 18.83 6.35 11.36
CA TRP A 503 18.48 7.15 12.54
C TRP A 503 18.40 6.29 13.80
N LEU A 504 17.71 5.15 13.72
CA LEU A 504 17.57 4.18 14.81
C LEU A 504 18.71 3.14 14.84
N GLN A 505 19.94 3.50 14.43
CA GLN A 505 21.12 2.62 14.40
C GLN A 505 21.32 1.74 15.66
N PRO A 506 21.06 2.20 16.90
CA PRO A 506 21.23 1.38 18.10
C PRO A 506 20.32 0.14 18.17
N LEU A 507 19.21 0.09 17.42
CA LEU A 507 18.30 -1.06 17.42
C LEU A 507 18.91 -2.29 16.73
N ILE A 508 19.81 -2.13 15.76
CA ILE A 508 20.52 -3.27 15.14
C ILE A 508 21.31 -4.08 16.19
N GLY A 509 21.78 -3.43 17.27
CA GLY A 509 22.42 -4.10 18.41
C GLY A 509 21.45 -4.66 19.48
N LYS A 510 20.14 -4.57 19.26
CA LYS A 510 19.08 -5.11 20.13
C LYS A 510 18.42 -6.36 19.52
N GLY A 511 18.32 -6.42 18.20
CA GLY A 511 17.80 -7.58 17.49
C GLY A 511 18.72 -8.81 17.54
N PRO A 512 18.19 -10.00 17.20
CA PRO A 512 19.03 -11.16 16.93
C PRO A 512 19.96 -10.87 15.75
N LYS A 513 21.14 -11.49 15.74
CA LYS A 513 22.04 -11.41 14.58
C LYS A 513 21.33 -11.97 13.34
N LEU A 514 21.39 -11.23 12.24
CA LEU A 514 20.92 -11.67 10.94
C LEU A 514 21.65 -12.96 10.48
N ASP A 515 20.88 -14.01 10.21
CA ASP A 515 21.32 -15.24 9.55
C ASP A 515 20.40 -15.51 8.34
N PRO A 516 20.90 -15.28 7.11
CA PRO A 516 20.15 -15.59 5.90
C PRO A 516 19.65 -17.04 5.83
N ASN A 517 20.34 -18.00 6.48
CA ASN A 517 20.06 -19.43 6.39
C ASN A 517 19.04 -19.96 7.41
N ASP A 518 18.75 -19.23 8.49
CA ASP A 518 17.68 -19.63 9.40
C ASP A 518 16.32 -19.32 8.76
N LEU A 519 15.62 -20.34 8.28
CA LEU A 519 14.31 -20.22 7.66
C LEU A 519 13.19 -19.83 8.66
N LYS A 520 13.49 -19.78 9.96
CA LYS A 520 12.59 -19.22 10.99
C LYS A 520 12.79 -17.71 11.19
N GLN A 521 13.96 -17.19 10.82
CA GLN A 521 14.27 -15.77 10.94
C GLN A 521 13.94 -15.06 9.62
N ASN A 522 12.73 -14.51 9.52
CA ASN A 522 12.39 -13.58 8.45
C ASN A 522 12.53 -12.14 8.95
N ALA A 523 13.28 -11.31 8.23
CA ALA A 523 13.68 -9.98 8.68
C ALA A 523 12.87 -8.85 8.02
N ALA A 524 12.58 -9.01 6.73
CA ALA A 524 11.80 -8.08 5.93
C ALA A 524 11.08 -8.87 4.83
N MET A 525 9.91 -8.40 4.41
CA MET A 525 9.12 -8.99 3.34
C MET A 525 9.52 -8.43 1.96
N PRO A 526 9.06 -9.06 0.86
CA PRO A 526 9.01 -8.43 -0.45
C PRO A 526 8.18 -7.14 -0.46
N LEU A 527 8.38 -6.32 -1.50
CA LEU A 527 7.52 -5.17 -1.77
C LEU A 527 6.11 -5.62 -2.18
N SER A 528 5.12 -4.76 -1.91
CA SER A 528 3.72 -4.99 -2.28
C SER A 528 3.08 -6.28 -1.72
N SER A 529 3.60 -6.80 -0.60
CA SER A 529 3.26 -8.13 -0.07
C SER A 529 2.03 -8.19 0.86
N PHE A 530 1.58 -7.06 1.41
CA PHE A 530 0.57 -6.96 2.46
C PHE A 530 -0.54 -5.93 2.17
N LEU A 531 -0.26 -4.82 1.48
CA LEU A 531 -1.23 -3.81 1.05
C LEU A 531 -1.42 -3.82 -0.48
N ARG A 532 -2.67 -3.65 -0.91
CA ARG A 532 -3.03 -3.47 -2.33
C ARG A 532 -3.97 -2.28 -2.50
N PHE A 533 -3.70 -1.44 -3.50
CA PHE A 533 -4.57 -0.35 -3.93
C PHE A 533 -5.96 -0.84 -4.33
N ASP A 534 -7.02 -0.15 -3.92
CA ASP A 534 -8.19 0.00 -4.78
C ASP A 534 -7.95 1.19 -5.72
N PRO A 535 -7.90 0.97 -7.05
CA PRO A 535 -7.47 2.01 -7.98
C PRO A 535 -8.58 3.03 -8.29
N TRP A 536 -9.77 2.89 -7.70
CA TRP A 536 -10.91 3.78 -7.86
C TRP A 536 -11.32 4.49 -6.58
N THR A 537 -11.24 3.86 -5.41
CA THR A 537 -11.50 4.55 -4.12
C THR A 537 -10.24 5.18 -3.52
N ASP A 538 -9.07 4.90 -4.09
CA ASP A 538 -7.75 5.34 -3.62
C ASP A 538 -7.42 4.87 -2.18
N GLN A 539 -8.13 3.86 -1.69
CA GLN A 539 -7.85 3.21 -0.40
C GLN A 539 -6.79 2.12 -0.56
N VAL A 540 -5.95 1.94 0.47
CA VAL A 540 -5.21 0.68 0.63
C VAL A 540 -6.11 -0.39 1.26
N VAL A 541 -6.02 -1.61 0.75
CA VAL A 541 -6.75 -2.78 1.25
C VAL A 541 -5.75 -3.82 1.72
N GLN A 542 -5.86 -4.23 2.99
CA GLN A 542 -5.06 -5.31 3.55
C GLN A 542 -5.31 -6.62 2.81
N MET A 543 -4.23 -7.31 2.44
CA MET A 543 -4.27 -8.63 1.83
C MET A 543 -4.22 -9.73 2.90
N HIS A 544 -5.14 -10.68 2.80
CA HIS A 544 -5.12 -11.91 3.58
C HIS A 544 -4.55 -13.05 2.73
N ALA A 545 -3.24 -12.99 2.50
CA ALA A 545 -2.48 -14.05 1.86
C ALA A 545 -2.32 -15.26 2.81
N SER A 546 -2.23 -16.47 2.26
CA SER A 546 -1.78 -17.64 3.01
C SER A 546 -0.27 -17.54 3.24
N TYR A 547 0.22 -17.95 4.42
CA TYR A 547 1.64 -18.09 4.64
C TYR A 547 2.15 -19.36 3.94
N GLU A 548 2.97 -19.19 2.91
CA GLU A 548 3.68 -20.28 2.24
C GLU A 548 5.01 -20.55 2.98
N PRO A 549 5.30 -21.80 3.40
CA PRO A 549 6.53 -22.10 4.14
C PRO A 549 7.79 -21.90 3.30
N LEU A 550 8.74 -21.11 3.83
CA LEU A 550 10.08 -20.95 3.26
C LEU A 550 10.79 -22.31 3.15
N LEU A 551 11.28 -22.66 1.95
CA LEU A 551 11.98 -23.92 1.68
C LEU A 551 13.50 -23.74 1.66
N SER A 552 13.97 -22.51 1.38
CA SER A 552 15.38 -22.12 1.32
C SER A 552 15.56 -20.61 1.48
N SER A 553 16.80 -20.16 1.72
CA SER A 553 17.14 -18.75 2.01
C SER A 553 16.69 -17.74 0.96
N ARG A 554 16.55 -18.15 -0.31
CA ARG A 554 16.09 -17.29 -1.41
C ARG A 554 14.62 -16.90 -1.30
N ASP A 555 13.81 -17.73 -0.67
CA ASP A 555 12.35 -17.57 -0.65
C ASP A 555 11.93 -16.38 0.24
N LYS A 556 12.85 -15.89 1.08
CA LYS A 556 12.65 -14.68 1.91
C LYS A 556 12.43 -13.41 1.05
N MET A 557 13.14 -13.31 -0.09
CA MET A 557 13.04 -12.20 -1.06
C MET A 557 12.92 -10.77 -0.43
N PRO A 558 13.73 -10.42 0.60
CA PRO A 558 13.52 -9.19 1.36
C PRO A 558 13.76 -7.96 0.49
N PHE A 559 12.81 -7.01 0.53
CA PHE A 559 12.79 -5.82 -0.32
C PHE A 559 12.76 -6.08 -1.84
N GLU A 560 12.55 -7.31 -2.29
CA GLU A 560 12.49 -7.60 -3.73
C GLU A 560 11.10 -7.34 -4.33
N VAL A 561 11.09 -6.99 -5.61
CA VAL A 561 9.87 -7.11 -6.43
C VAL A 561 9.52 -8.58 -6.62
N THR A 562 8.24 -8.91 -6.57
CA THR A 562 7.71 -10.27 -6.79
C THR A 562 6.52 -10.28 -7.76
N PRO A 563 6.19 -11.43 -8.40
CA PRO A 563 5.07 -11.51 -9.33
C PRO A 563 3.73 -11.22 -8.67
N VAL A 564 2.98 -10.25 -9.21
CA VAL A 564 1.65 -9.87 -8.69
C VAL A 564 0.61 -10.94 -9.00
N TYR A 565 -0.11 -11.43 -7.97
CA TYR A 565 -1.21 -12.39 -8.12
C TYR A 565 -2.44 -11.95 -7.31
N LEU A 566 -3.49 -11.48 -8.00
CA LEU A 566 -4.65 -10.89 -7.32
C LEU A 566 -5.78 -11.89 -7.08
N LYS A 567 -6.27 -11.93 -5.83
CA LYS A 567 -7.49 -12.64 -5.42
C LYS A 567 -8.72 -11.86 -5.88
N LEU A 568 -9.04 -11.92 -7.18
CA LEU A 568 -10.12 -11.12 -7.76
C LEU A 568 -11.50 -11.45 -7.16
N SER A 569 -12.32 -10.41 -7.04
CA SER A 569 -13.75 -10.48 -6.74
C SER A 569 -14.52 -9.52 -7.63
N TYR A 570 -15.80 -9.80 -7.83
CA TYR A 570 -16.71 -8.82 -8.41
C TYR A 570 -16.93 -7.67 -7.42
N TYR A 571 -17.13 -6.48 -7.98
CA TYR A 571 -17.57 -5.29 -7.27
C TYR A 571 -18.82 -5.60 -6.45
N LYS A 572 -18.86 -5.04 -5.25
CA LYS A 572 -20.07 -4.90 -4.46
C LYS A 572 -20.24 -3.40 -4.21
N PRO A 573 -21.44 -2.83 -4.40
CA PRO A 573 -21.73 -1.53 -3.82
C PRO A 573 -21.36 -1.52 -2.34
N ALA A 574 -20.83 -0.40 -1.84
CA ALA A 574 -20.90 -0.13 -0.42
C ALA A 574 -22.38 -0.26 0.00
N ALA A 575 -22.67 -0.95 1.10
CA ALA A 575 -24.03 -1.00 1.59
C ALA A 575 -24.47 0.43 1.96
N ASP A 576 -25.63 0.86 1.46
CA ASP A 576 -26.18 2.19 1.75
C ASP A 576 -26.10 2.47 3.24
N GLY A 577 -25.52 3.62 3.57
CA GLY A 577 -24.71 3.79 4.77
C GLY A 577 -25.31 3.15 6.03
N ALA A 578 -24.63 2.14 6.57
CA ALA A 578 -24.71 1.83 7.98
C ALA A 578 -24.24 3.08 8.74
N ALA A 579 -25.19 3.96 9.08
CA ALA A 579 -24.94 5.27 9.68
C ALA A 579 -23.98 5.10 10.85
N ALA A 580 -22.85 5.82 10.80
CA ALA A 580 -21.62 5.53 11.54
C ALA A 580 -21.93 5.02 12.96
N ALA A 581 -21.82 3.69 13.14
CA ALA A 581 -22.44 3.00 14.25
C ALA A 581 -21.91 3.59 15.57
N ALA A 582 -22.83 4.16 16.36
CA ALA A 582 -22.48 4.91 17.57
C ALA A 582 -21.57 4.06 18.47
N ALA A 583 -20.46 4.65 18.92
CA ALA A 583 -19.40 3.92 19.59
C ALA A 583 -19.88 3.22 20.86
N GLY A 584 -19.60 1.92 20.99
CA GLY A 584 -19.80 1.19 22.26
C GLY A 584 -20.21 -0.27 22.15
N ALA A 585 -19.26 -1.15 21.82
CA ALA A 585 -19.34 -2.57 22.16
C ALA A 585 -17.93 -3.20 22.22
N ASN A 586 -17.20 -2.96 23.30
CA ASN A 586 -15.87 -3.55 23.49
C ASN A 586 -15.97 -5.08 23.61
N ALA A 587 -15.28 -5.81 22.76
CA ALA A 587 -15.00 -7.23 22.97
C ALA A 587 -13.93 -7.38 24.06
N THR A 588 -14.34 -7.36 25.34
CA THR A 588 -13.41 -7.56 26.46
C THR A 588 -13.00 -9.03 26.55
N THR A 589 -11.78 -9.35 26.17
CA THR A 589 -11.13 -10.62 26.53
C THR A 589 -10.68 -10.60 27.98
N ASP A 590 -10.66 -11.76 28.63
CA ASP A 590 -10.01 -11.91 29.94
C ASP A 590 -8.48 -11.90 29.85
N ALA A 591 -7.80 -11.91 31.00
CA ALA A 591 -6.33 -11.93 31.09
C ALA A 591 -5.67 -13.20 30.52
N ASN A 592 -6.45 -14.20 30.11
CA ASN A 592 -6.00 -15.43 29.45
C ASN A 592 -6.39 -15.48 27.96
N GLY A 593 -6.97 -14.41 27.40
CA GLY A 593 -7.31 -14.28 25.99
C GLY A 593 -8.64 -14.90 25.57
N ASN A 594 -9.50 -15.33 26.50
CA ASN A 594 -10.81 -15.88 26.16
C ASN A 594 -11.85 -14.78 25.89
N ALA A 595 -12.69 -14.96 24.87
CA ALA A 595 -13.77 -14.05 24.53
C ALA A 595 -15.00 -14.29 25.42
N ILE A 596 -15.50 -13.23 26.06
CA ILE A 596 -16.71 -13.27 26.91
C ILE A 596 -17.93 -12.84 26.08
N SER A 597 -18.88 -13.75 25.88
CA SER A 597 -20.14 -13.45 25.19
C SER A 597 -21.12 -12.68 26.10
N ALA A 598 -21.59 -11.52 25.65
CA ALA A 598 -22.67 -10.80 26.33
C ALA A 598 -24.03 -11.50 26.17
N PRO A 599 -24.97 -11.38 27.14
CA PRO A 599 -26.31 -11.95 27.02
C PRO A 599 -27.15 -11.25 25.92
N PRO A 600 -28.04 -11.97 25.21
CA PRO A 600 -28.87 -11.39 24.17
C PRO A 600 -29.98 -10.48 24.74
N ALA A 601 -30.22 -9.33 24.09
CA ALA A 601 -31.32 -8.43 24.42
C ALA A 601 -32.68 -8.96 23.93
N GLY A 602 -33.69 -8.95 24.79
CA GLY A 602 -35.07 -9.32 24.46
C GLY A 602 -35.92 -8.14 23.96
N THR A 603 -36.95 -8.41 23.16
CA THR A 603 -37.78 -7.40 22.47
C THR A 603 -39.26 -7.45 22.88
N GLY A 604 -39.89 -6.27 23.02
CA GLY A 604 -41.31 -6.09 23.42
C GLY A 604 -41.49 -5.98 24.95
N THR A 605 -42.33 -5.11 25.51
CA THR A 605 -43.58 -4.47 25.01
C THR A 605 -43.75 -3.08 25.67
N PRO A 606 -44.37 -2.05 25.04
CA PRO A 606 -44.27 -0.66 25.50
C PRO A 606 -45.15 -0.27 26.70
N ALA A 607 -44.72 0.78 27.41
CA ALA A 607 -45.46 1.45 28.49
C ALA A 607 -45.84 2.91 28.12
N ALA A 608 -46.85 3.47 28.79
CA ALA A 608 -47.54 4.70 28.36
C ALA A 608 -46.96 6.02 28.94
N ALA A 609 -47.37 7.15 28.35
CA ALA A 609 -46.97 8.51 28.71
C ALA A 609 -47.60 9.00 30.06
N PRO A 610 -46.97 9.96 30.76
CA PRO A 610 -47.42 10.45 32.06
C PRO A 610 -48.59 11.44 31.97
N ALA A 611 -49.43 11.48 33.01
CA ALA A 611 -50.56 12.40 33.16
C ALA A 611 -50.24 13.58 34.11
N GLN A 612 -50.96 14.69 33.93
CA GLN A 612 -50.82 15.92 34.73
C GLN A 612 -51.65 15.89 36.03
N ALA A 613 -51.22 16.65 37.04
CA ALA A 613 -52.04 17.05 38.20
C ALA A 613 -51.63 18.45 38.69
N GLN A 614 -52.56 19.18 39.32
CA GLN A 614 -52.42 20.60 39.70
C GLN A 614 -52.12 20.82 41.21
N PRO A 615 -51.70 22.05 41.62
CA PRO A 615 -51.17 22.32 42.97
C PRO A 615 -52.18 22.91 43.96
N SER A 616 -51.78 23.01 45.23
CA SER A 616 -52.32 23.94 46.23
C SER A 616 -51.26 24.27 47.30
N ALA A 617 -51.50 25.30 48.14
CA ALA A 617 -50.49 25.90 49.02
C ALA A 617 -50.90 25.95 50.51
N GLY A 618 -49.92 26.07 51.40
CA GLY A 618 -50.11 26.26 52.85
C GLY A 618 -48.79 26.54 53.58
N ALA A 619 -48.83 27.40 54.61
CA ALA A 619 -47.66 27.93 55.35
C ALA A 619 -48.13 28.55 56.70
N PRO A 620 -47.24 29.08 57.59
CA PRO A 620 -45.85 28.71 57.90
C PRO A 620 -45.66 28.28 59.40
N PRO A 621 -44.90 28.96 60.31
CA PRO A 621 -43.68 28.37 60.86
C PRO A 621 -43.57 28.33 62.41
N ALA A 622 -42.49 27.72 62.92
CA ALA A 622 -41.94 27.97 64.26
C ALA A 622 -40.40 27.76 64.29
N ASP A 623 -39.73 28.49 65.18
CA ASP A 623 -38.26 28.50 65.43
C ASP A 623 -37.97 27.92 66.82
N THR A 624 -36.80 27.29 67.03
CA THR A 624 -35.98 27.43 68.26
C THR A 624 -34.61 26.71 68.17
N THR A 625 -33.55 27.48 67.96
CA THR A 625 -32.36 27.63 68.85
C THR A 625 -31.60 26.46 69.54
N LEU A 626 -30.26 26.61 69.56
CA LEU A 626 -29.28 26.36 70.66
C LEU A 626 -28.31 25.14 70.65
N THR A 627 -27.21 25.33 71.40
CA THR A 627 -25.86 24.70 71.34
C THR A 627 -25.41 24.22 72.76
N PRO A 628 -24.11 23.97 73.09
CA PRO A 628 -23.28 22.81 72.72
C PRO A 628 -22.53 22.10 73.91
N ALA A 629 -21.80 21.02 73.60
CA ALA A 629 -20.61 20.53 74.34
C ALA A 629 -20.83 19.84 75.74
N PRO A 630 -19.79 19.52 76.57
CA PRO A 630 -19.14 18.19 76.49
C PRO A 630 -18.78 17.46 77.83
N ALA A 631 -18.19 16.24 77.70
CA ALA A 631 -17.09 15.64 78.50
C ALA A 631 -17.30 14.53 79.59
N ALA A 632 -16.30 13.62 79.62
CA ALA A 632 -15.69 12.86 80.74
C ALA A 632 -16.28 11.52 81.32
N GLY A 633 -15.35 10.61 81.69
CA GLY A 633 -15.54 9.38 82.52
C GLY A 633 -15.32 8.03 81.77
N THR A 634 -14.17 7.34 81.79
CA THR A 634 -13.61 6.40 82.82
C THR A 634 -14.62 5.38 83.36
N THR A 635 -14.44 4.04 83.37
CA THR A 635 -13.28 3.10 83.42
C THR A 635 -13.62 1.79 82.63
N GLY A 636 -12.82 0.71 82.47
CA GLY A 636 -11.42 0.35 82.79
C GLY A 636 -11.15 -1.19 82.69
N THR A 637 -9.89 -1.62 82.81
CA THR A 637 -9.37 -3.00 83.05
C THR A 637 -9.37 -4.10 81.95
N ALA A 638 -8.38 -5.00 82.08
CA ALA A 638 -8.26 -6.39 81.61
C ALA A 638 -7.80 -6.73 80.17
N ASN A 639 -6.62 -7.35 80.12
CA ASN A 639 -5.93 -8.14 79.07
C ASN A 639 -5.07 -9.17 79.87
N PRO A 640 -4.45 -10.28 79.38
CA PRO A 640 -4.41 -10.93 78.05
C PRO A 640 -4.82 -12.45 78.22
N PRO A 641 -4.24 -13.54 77.63
CA PRO A 641 -3.23 -13.70 76.56
C PRO A 641 -3.38 -14.85 75.50
N ALA A 642 -3.07 -14.49 74.26
CA ALA A 642 -2.08 -15.19 73.40
C ALA A 642 -2.41 -16.65 72.88
N PRO A 643 -1.50 -17.40 72.19
CA PRO A 643 -1.76 -17.68 70.76
C PRO A 643 -1.45 -19.13 70.31
N ARG A 644 -1.56 -19.41 68.99
CA ARG A 644 -0.70 -20.40 68.29
C ARG A 644 -0.73 -20.26 66.76
N GLN A 645 0.49 -20.24 66.20
CA GLN A 645 0.92 -20.59 64.82
C GLN A 645 0.06 -20.10 63.65
#